data_AF-A0A2W5UMV9-F1
#
_entry.id   AF-A0A2W5UMV9-F1
#
_cell.length_a   1.000
_cell.length_b   1.000
_cell.length_c   1.000
_cell.angle_alpha   90.00
_cell.angle_beta   90.00
_cell.angle_gamma   90.00
#
_symmetry.space_group_name_H-M   'P 1'
#
loop_
_entity.id
_entity.type
_entity.pdbx_description
1 polymer ?
#
loop_
_entity_poly.entity_id
_entity_poly.type
_entity_poly.pdbx_seq_one_letter_code
_entity_poly.pdbx_strand_id
1 'polypeptide(L)'
;MARINKITRRDQLSDVPNIAVDTSGSLRLLAGIANEAYEFLKPGAIAKMEEQGAEAGAEMARRQMGDPRAAVSVSSMGAPSGFRGKLRNSESGGNYQAENSEGYFGAYQWGEARLADYNRATGQNITKAQFKGDADLQERAQDWHESDILSNIGDLAGRTVNGQVMDESALLGMAHLGGSTGARKYVESNGAYNPADSNGTSLSDYAARFGGSSVRVSSQSEPTVVMTPEGKVEARLYSPMSSEILQAHNAAAGIAYRSGVEVQANADLLNLSTQYAGDPSGYQAAAGQYVDQLVKDAPDMFRGELRVALGRAVGQRYLGMVEEQQRETRNRASNSNQALIERYSDTLSEAIATGSQAEIDTARGALDSALQARQSLPGLAWTPEQSFNVMADAEKRGARIVEQNAKEARDGVRSSLRTVIAAAGNGQTAADEALLDDPATWAADPDLAADAQAAVAFRDALPSFQGAPPAERKAVIEELRSRPVTDERDVKIVNAAEAANKTVTTAYESDPIAAAALYQTEKPPEIEDPSNPEEFGASLHARLQYAEKQIAGGYTASLELLSNDEAETFGALFGKETPPELKALASQTVVQALGENAARFFQEIKSNDPVTLMSGQLLARGGDPAVGMEAMRGQAMLDEGLVQKPSQATSIAAISPDTASALGQIPGAVGSEADVMAMATALYAANARGVDPTSDQAKTLMTEAVNKALGGSTNRKGEPTGGVQEVGGFPALLPPGMSGTALNEAVEGAMRFWTPLGPIAADGSAWAKAGALGAPMLEGRPLSATDFDLVQIVPVGGDMYRLQLSVNGQVLEPHPEGADNLPFIFDAKRLIEASQ
;
A
#
# COMPACT_ATOMS: atom_id res chain seq x y z
N MET A 1 25.92 16.75 -31.45
CA MET A 1 24.79 17.26 -32.25
C MET A 1 23.55 17.32 -31.37
N ALA A 2 23.13 18.51 -30.96
CA ALA A 2 21.76 18.83 -30.58
C ALA A 2 21.60 20.34 -30.78
N ARG A 3 20.59 20.72 -31.56
CA ARG A 3 20.50 22.01 -32.26
C ARG A 3 20.16 23.15 -31.28
N ILE A 4 20.97 24.20 -31.33
CA ILE A 4 20.65 25.52 -30.75
C ILE A 4 19.46 26.08 -31.54
N ASN A 5 18.28 26.10 -30.93
CA ASN A 5 17.15 26.84 -31.48
C ASN A 5 17.38 28.33 -31.26
N LYS A 6 17.72 28.98 -32.37
CA LYS A 6 17.89 30.42 -32.56
C LYS A 6 16.66 31.16 -32.01
N ILE A 7 16.78 31.87 -30.89
CA ILE A 7 15.78 32.86 -30.47
C ILE A 7 15.93 34.06 -31.41
N THR A 8 15.18 34.05 -32.50
CA THR A 8 14.99 35.22 -33.35
C THR A 8 14.10 36.22 -32.62
N ARG A 9 14.63 37.42 -32.33
CA ARG A 9 13.80 38.61 -32.06
C ARG A 9 12.90 38.84 -33.28
N ARG A 10 11.59 38.71 -33.09
CA ARG A 10 10.62 39.26 -34.05
C ARG A 10 10.36 40.70 -33.65
N ASP A 11 10.94 41.63 -34.43
CA ASP A 11 10.31 42.92 -34.66
C ASP A 11 9.01 42.66 -35.43
N GLN A 12 7.88 42.68 -34.73
CA GLN A 12 6.56 42.89 -35.30
C GLN A 12 5.73 43.71 -34.30
N LEU A 13 5.85 45.03 -34.40
CA LEU A 13 4.90 46.01 -33.84
C LEU A 13 3.62 46.11 -34.70
N SER A 14 3.29 45.04 -35.40
CA SER A 14 2.13 44.91 -36.28
C SER A 14 1.60 43.49 -36.07
N ASP A 15 0.40 43.41 -35.50
CA ASP A 15 -0.35 42.21 -35.10
C ASP A 15 -0.41 41.98 -33.58
N VAL A 16 -0.90 43.00 -32.86
CA VAL A 16 -1.60 42.78 -31.59
C VAL A 16 -3.03 42.37 -31.93
N PRO A 17 -3.47 41.14 -31.62
CA PRO A 17 -4.87 40.76 -31.78
C PRO A 17 -5.72 41.62 -30.84
N ASN A 18 -6.80 42.20 -31.36
CA ASN A 18 -7.88 42.81 -30.57
C ASN A 18 -8.47 41.75 -29.63
N ILE A 19 -7.85 41.51 -28.49
CA ILE A 19 -8.47 40.84 -27.34
C ILE A 19 -9.06 41.95 -26.48
N ALA A 20 -10.07 42.61 -27.05
CA ALA A 20 -11.01 43.38 -26.26
C ALA A 20 -11.91 42.36 -25.55
N VAL A 21 -11.75 42.26 -24.24
CA VAL A 21 -12.72 41.62 -23.36
C VAL A 21 -14.11 42.18 -23.68
N ASP A 22 -15.10 41.28 -23.70
CA ASP A 22 -16.49 41.43 -24.14
C ASP A 22 -17.30 42.48 -23.33
N THR A 23 -16.91 43.74 -23.43
CA THR A 23 -17.63 44.90 -22.89
C THR A 23 -17.95 45.95 -23.97
N SER A 24 -17.55 45.68 -25.22
CA SER A 24 -17.78 46.57 -26.38
C SER A 24 -18.98 46.20 -27.26
N GLY A 25 -19.54 44.99 -27.08
CA GLY A 25 -20.71 44.51 -27.85
C GLY A 25 -22.03 45.17 -27.46
N SER A 26 -22.24 45.41 -26.17
CA SER A 26 -23.45 46.06 -25.63
C SER A 26 -23.52 47.56 -25.94
N LEU A 27 -22.38 48.25 -26.00
CA LEU A 27 -22.30 49.69 -26.33
C LEU A 27 -22.52 49.99 -27.82
N ARG A 28 -22.05 49.13 -28.73
CA ARG A 28 -22.34 49.26 -30.18
C ARG A 28 -23.80 48.98 -30.53
N LEU A 29 -24.43 48.04 -29.81
CA LEU A 29 -25.85 47.71 -29.98
C LEU A 29 -26.76 48.86 -29.51
N LEU A 30 -26.42 49.52 -28.40
CA LEU A 30 -27.13 50.70 -27.91
C LEU A 30 -27.00 51.92 -28.84
N ALA A 31 -25.86 52.10 -29.50
CA ALA A 31 -25.63 53.18 -30.47
C ALA A 31 -26.46 52.99 -31.76
N GLY A 32 -26.66 51.75 -32.21
CA GLY A 32 -27.51 51.44 -33.37
C GLY A 32 -29.00 51.71 -33.10
N ILE A 33 -29.48 51.29 -31.93
CA ILE A 33 -30.89 51.45 -31.50
C ILE A 33 -31.27 52.93 -31.32
N ALA A 34 -30.34 53.76 -30.87
CA ALA A 34 -30.57 55.20 -30.69
C ALA A 34 -30.72 55.97 -32.02
N ASN A 35 -30.06 55.53 -33.09
CA ASN A 35 -30.07 56.20 -34.39
C ASN A 35 -31.37 55.92 -35.18
N GLU A 36 -31.92 54.71 -35.03
CA GLU A 36 -33.22 54.31 -35.59
C GLU A 36 -34.41 55.03 -34.91
N ALA A 37 -34.32 55.24 -33.60
CA ALA A 37 -35.33 56.00 -32.84
C ALA A 37 -35.38 57.49 -33.22
N TYR A 38 -34.24 58.07 -33.64
CA TYR A 38 -34.13 59.47 -34.04
C TYR A 38 -34.77 59.75 -35.42
N GLU A 39 -34.56 58.89 -36.42
CA GLU A 39 -35.17 59.07 -37.76
C GLU A 39 -36.70 58.79 -37.76
N PHE A 40 -37.21 57.98 -36.82
CA PHE A 40 -38.65 57.70 -36.67
C PHE A 40 -39.44 58.88 -36.07
N LEU A 41 -38.84 59.69 -35.19
CA LEU A 41 -39.52 60.78 -34.45
C LEU A 41 -39.41 62.16 -35.12
N LYS A 42 -38.52 62.30 -36.12
CA LYS A 42 -38.17 63.55 -36.80
C LYS A 42 -39.33 64.23 -37.55
N PRO A 43 -40.22 63.54 -38.29
CA PRO A 43 -41.29 64.23 -39.04
C PRO A 43 -42.41 64.79 -38.15
N GLY A 44 -42.74 64.10 -37.05
CA GLY A 44 -43.78 64.55 -36.10
C GLY A 44 -43.34 65.68 -35.17
N ALA A 45 -42.03 65.81 -34.92
CA ALA A 45 -41.46 66.90 -34.13
C ALA A 45 -41.34 68.22 -34.91
N ILE A 46 -41.08 68.18 -36.22
CA ILE A 46 -40.97 69.38 -37.07
C ILE A 46 -42.35 70.03 -37.28
N ALA A 47 -43.41 69.25 -37.51
CA ALA A 47 -44.77 69.77 -37.71
C ALA A 47 -45.34 70.49 -36.47
N LYS A 48 -44.94 70.05 -35.27
CA LYS A 48 -45.37 70.65 -33.98
C LYS A 48 -44.55 71.90 -33.60
N MET A 49 -43.35 72.07 -34.17
CA MET A 49 -42.49 73.24 -33.99
C MET A 49 -42.84 74.41 -34.93
N GLU A 50 -43.37 74.13 -36.13
CA GLU A 50 -43.88 75.18 -37.04
C GLU A 50 -45.19 75.81 -36.53
N GLU A 51 -46.08 75.02 -35.93
CA GLU A 51 -47.36 75.48 -35.36
C GLU A 51 -47.17 76.36 -34.11
N GLN A 52 -46.22 76.00 -33.23
CA GLN A 52 -45.93 76.74 -31.99
C GLN A 52 -45.01 77.96 -32.20
N GLY A 53 -44.24 78.00 -33.29
CA GLY A 53 -43.41 79.16 -33.67
C GLY A 53 -44.20 80.32 -34.27
N ALA A 54 -45.31 80.04 -34.96
CA ALA A 54 -46.17 81.07 -35.57
C ALA A 54 -46.99 81.85 -34.52
N GLU A 55 -47.43 81.21 -33.43
CA GLU A 55 -48.15 81.86 -32.33
C GLU A 55 -47.22 82.71 -31.42
N ALA A 56 -45.98 82.26 -31.18
CA ALA A 56 -45.00 82.99 -30.37
C ALA A 56 -44.45 84.26 -31.05
N GLY A 57 -44.35 84.27 -32.39
CA GLY A 57 -43.97 85.47 -33.17
C GLY A 57 -45.02 86.59 -33.13
N ALA A 58 -46.31 86.25 -33.03
CA ALA A 58 -47.40 87.21 -32.93
C ALA A 58 -47.51 87.87 -31.54
N GLU A 59 -47.10 87.18 -30.48
CA GLU A 59 -47.04 87.73 -29.11
C GLU A 59 -45.79 88.59 -28.84
N MET A 60 -44.66 88.28 -29.49
CA MET A 60 -43.42 89.06 -29.35
C MET A 60 -43.53 90.47 -29.99
N ALA A 61 -44.28 90.59 -31.09
CA ALA A 61 -44.61 91.88 -31.70
C ALA A 61 -45.52 92.76 -30.82
N ARG A 62 -46.27 92.16 -29.89
CA ARG A 62 -47.15 92.89 -28.94
C ARG A 62 -46.44 93.34 -27.67
N ARG A 63 -45.27 92.78 -27.33
CA ARG A 63 -44.49 93.12 -26.11
C ARG A 63 -43.35 94.12 -26.34
N GLN A 64 -43.11 94.55 -27.58
CA GLN A 64 -42.04 95.51 -27.92
C GLN A 64 -42.47 96.99 -27.92
N MET A 65 -43.70 97.29 -27.51
CA MET A 65 -44.10 98.63 -27.04
C MET A 65 -44.12 98.60 -25.50
N GLY A 66 -43.11 99.23 -24.88
CA GLY A 66 -42.73 99.16 -23.43
C GLY A 66 -43.76 99.67 -22.41
N ASP A 67 -43.47 99.94 -21.14
CA ASP A 67 -42.23 100.26 -20.39
C ASP A 67 -42.59 100.26 -18.85
N PRO A 68 -41.80 100.79 -17.89
CA PRO A 68 -40.84 100.17 -16.96
C PRO A 68 -41.21 100.24 -15.45
N ARG A 69 -40.50 99.48 -14.57
CA ARG A 69 -39.91 99.95 -13.28
C ARG A 69 -39.48 98.81 -12.33
N ALA A 70 -38.32 99.03 -11.67
CA ALA A 70 -37.81 98.48 -10.39
C ALA A 70 -37.40 96.98 -10.37
N ALA A 71 -36.10 96.64 -10.28
CA ALA A 71 -35.15 96.75 -9.16
C ALA A 71 -35.31 95.65 -8.07
N VAL A 72 -34.37 94.69 -8.12
CA VAL A 72 -33.69 93.90 -7.06
C VAL A 72 -34.41 93.74 -5.70
N SER A 73 -34.67 92.49 -5.28
CA SER A 73 -34.27 91.93 -3.96
C SER A 73 -34.86 90.53 -3.68
N VAL A 74 -33.97 89.56 -3.48
CA VAL A 74 -33.94 88.54 -2.38
C VAL A 74 -35.12 87.55 -2.27
N SER A 75 -34.82 86.25 -2.48
CA SER A 75 -34.76 85.23 -1.40
C SER A 75 -34.94 83.81 -1.91
N SER A 76 -34.27 82.88 -1.22
CA SER A 76 -34.83 81.58 -0.79
C SER A 76 -34.92 80.47 -1.84
N MET A 77 -33.92 79.57 -1.84
CA MET A 77 -33.98 78.21 -1.24
C MET A 77 -34.62 77.14 -2.15
N GLY A 78 -33.79 76.19 -2.59
CA GLY A 78 -34.21 74.92 -3.17
C GLY A 78 -33.69 73.74 -2.35
N ALA A 79 -34.60 72.87 -1.90
CA ALA A 79 -34.40 71.71 -1.05
C ALA A 79 -33.45 70.64 -1.63
N PRO A 80 -32.82 69.76 -0.82
CA PRO A 80 -31.98 68.69 -1.33
C PRO A 80 -32.82 67.58 -1.98
N SER A 81 -32.63 67.36 -3.29
CA SER A 81 -33.31 66.32 -4.07
C SER A 81 -32.64 64.94 -3.90
N GLY A 82 -33.43 63.88 -3.68
CA GLY A 82 -32.99 62.47 -3.66
C GLY A 82 -32.98 61.80 -2.28
N PHE A 83 -32.88 60.46 -2.26
CA PHE A 83 -32.95 59.63 -1.04
C PHE A 83 -31.93 60.07 0.01
N ARG A 84 -30.66 60.22 -0.38
CA ARG A 84 -29.59 60.66 0.54
C ARG A 84 -29.83 62.04 1.12
N GLY A 85 -30.28 62.98 0.30
CA GLY A 85 -30.61 64.33 0.75
C GLY A 85 -31.69 64.33 1.84
N LYS A 86 -32.73 63.51 1.66
CA LYS A 86 -33.81 63.34 2.65
C LYS A 86 -33.33 62.62 3.91
N LEU A 87 -32.56 61.55 3.78
CA LEU A 87 -32.06 60.77 4.92
C LEU A 87 -31.11 61.61 5.76
N ARG A 88 -30.12 62.26 5.13
CA ARG A 88 -29.17 63.16 5.81
C ARG A 88 -29.86 64.28 6.57
N ASN A 89 -30.89 64.88 5.97
CA ASN A 89 -31.66 65.93 6.60
C ASN A 89 -32.53 65.40 7.77
N SER A 90 -33.05 64.17 7.66
CA SER A 90 -33.81 63.51 8.73
C SER A 90 -32.94 63.18 9.94
N GLU A 91 -31.77 62.59 9.69
CA GLU A 91 -30.92 61.98 10.72
C GLU A 91 -30.05 63.01 11.46
N SER A 92 -29.65 64.10 10.81
CA SER A 92 -28.73 65.08 11.39
C SER A 92 -28.98 66.53 10.99
N GLY A 93 -30.02 66.81 10.19
CA GLY A 93 -30.24 68.13 9.60
C GLY A 93 -29.16 68.54 8.59
N GLY A 94 -28.40 67.58 8.05
CA GLY A 94 -27.27 67.86 7.15
C GLY A 94 -25.90 67.98 7.83
N ASN A 95 -25.79 67.71 9.14
CA ASN A 95 -24.54 67.93 9.89
C ASN A 95 -23.65 66.67 9.94
N TYR A 96 -22.54 66.69 9.21
CA TYR A 96 -21.54 65.61 9.17
C TYR A 96 -20.77 65.38 10.47
N GLN A 97 -20.88 66.29 11.46
CA GLN A 97 -20.24 66.14 12.76
C GLN A 97 -21.23 65.81 13.88
N ALA A 98 -22.51 65.58 13.57
CA ALA A 98 -23.54 65.26 14.55
C ALA A 98 -23.19 63.99 15.34
N GLU A 99 -23.61 63.95 16.61
CA GLU A 99 -23.55 62.76 17.45
C GLU A 99 -24.68 62.80 18.46
N ASN A 100 -25.45 61.71 18.55
CA ASN A 100 -26.60 61.63 19.44
C ASN A 100 -26.23 61.00 20.80
N SER A 101 -27.15 61.05 21.75
CA SER A 101 -26.95 60.53 23.12
C SER A 101 -26.78 59.02 23.20
N GLU A 102 -27.15 58.27 22.15
CA GLU A 102 -26.97 56.82 22.04
C GLU A 102 -25.63 56.44 21.36
N GLY A 103 -24.84 57.43 20.93
CA GLY A 103 -23.50 57.25 20.41
C GLY A 103 -23.40 57.09 18.89
N TYR A 104 -24.50 57.27 18.14
CA TYR A 104 -24.49 57.31 16.67
C TYR A 104 -23.98 58.66 16.16
N PHE A 105 -23.25 58.66 15.05
CA PHE A 105 -22.48 59.82 14.59
C PHE A 105 -22.46 60.04 13.08
N GLY A 106 -22.22 61.29 12.68
CA GLY A 106 -22.16 61.69 11.28
C GLY A 106 -23.51 62.06 10.69
N ALA A 107 -23.50 62.45 9.41
CA ALA A 107 -24.66 63.03 8.74
C ALA A 107 -25.82 62.03 8.58
N TYR A 108 -25.49 60.73 8.61
CA TYR A 108 -26.41 59.60 8.48
C TYR A 108 -26.48 58.73 9.74
N GLN A 109 -26.04 59.25 10.91
CA GLN A 109 -26.12 58.57 12.21
C GLN A 109 -25.57 57.12 12.22
N TRP A 110 -24.30 56.96 11.85
CA TRP A 110 -23.59 55.67 11.85
C TRP A 110 -23.24 55.18 13.26
N GLY A 111 -23.29 53.87 13.47
CA GLY A 111 -22.81 53.21 14.70
C GLY A 111 -21.37 52.69 14.55
N GLU A 112 -20.64 52.57 15.66
CA GLU A 112 -19.24 52.11 15.65
C GLU A 112 -19.09 50.68 15.09
N ALA A 113 -20.04 49.79 15.40
CA ALA A 113 -20.05 48.43 14.85
C ALA A 113 -20.15 48.42 13.32
N ARG A 114 -20.98 49.31 12.74
CA ARG A 114 -21.15 49.39 11.29
C ARG A 114 -19.93 50.03 10.61
N LEU A 115 -19.29 51.00 11.26
CA LEU A 115 -18.01 51.53 10.81
C LEU A 115 -16.92 50.45 10.84
N ALA A 116 -16.93 49.55 11.83
CA ALA A 116 -16.03 48.40 11.88
C ALA A 116 -16.27 47.41 10.74
N ASP A 117 -17.54 47.20 10.33
CA ASP A 117 -17.86 46.39 9.14
C ASP A 117 -17.34 47.03 7.86
N TYR A 118 -17.52 48.35 7.68
CA TYR A 118 -16.95 49.09 6.54
C TYR A 118 -15.43 48.94 6.50
N ASN A 119 -14.76 49.19 7.64
CA ASN A 119 -13.33 49.01 7.80
C ASN A 119 -12.86 47.61 7.43
N ARG A 120 -13.58 46.57 7.88
CA ARG A 120 -13.27 45.17 7.54
C ARG A 120 -13.46 44.89 6.05
N ALA A 121 -14.54 45.38 5.46
CA ALA A 121 -14.87 45.17 4.05
C ALA A 121 -13.88 45.89 3.11
N THR A 122 -13.41 47.08 3.50
CA THR A 122 -12.46 47.88 2.71
C THR A 122 -11.00 47.70 3.12
N GLY A 123 -10.71 46.90 4.15
CA GLY A 123 -9.37 46.76 4.74
C GLY A 123 -8.82 48.04 5.38
N GLN A 124 -9.69 48.97 5.76
CA GLN A 124 -9.33 50.24 6.39
C GLN A 124 -9.45 50.14 7.92
N ASN A 125 -8.90 51.12 8.63
CA ASN A 125 -9.02 51.21 10.10
C ASN A 125 -9.37 52.65 10.51
N ILE A 126 -10.47 53.15 9.96
CA ILE A 126 -10.97 54.50 10.22
C ILE A 126 -11.57 54.56 11.63
N THR A 127 -11.11 55.51 12.42
CA THR A 127 -11.68 55.81 13.74
C THR A 127 -12.92 56.68 13.61
N LYS A 128 -13.83 56.62 14.61
CA LYS A 128 -15.02 57.48 14.69
C LYS A 128 -14.70 58.97 14.52
N ALA A 129 -13.61 59.45 15.11
CA ALA A 129 -13.17 60.84 14.99
C ALA A 129 -12.78 61.21 13.55
N GLN A 130 -12.05 60.33 12.86
CA GLN A 130 -11.70 60.52 11.45
C GLN A 130 -12.93 60.47 10.55
N PHE A 131 -13.88 59.59 10.83
CA PHE A 131 -15.11 59.48 10.07
C PHE A 131 -15.98 60.74 10.17
N LYS A 132 -16.17 61.29 11.38
CA LYS A 132 -16.90 62.55 11.59
C LYS A 132 -16.20 63.76 10.94
N GLY A 133 -14.87 63.70 10.82
CA GLY A 133 -14.06 64.79 10.27
C GLY A 133 -14.04 64.89 8.74
N ASP A 134 -14.52 63.87 8.02
CA ASP A 134 -14.40 63.77 6.57
C ASP A 134 -15.76 63.48 5.92
N ALA A 135 -16.36 64.53 5.34
CA ALA A 135 -17.68 64.45 4.70
C ALA A 135 -17.65 63.58 3.43
N ASP A 136 -16.56 63.59 2.66
CA ASP A 136 -16.42 62.79 1.45
C ASP A 136 -16.22 61.30 1.78
N LEU A 137 -15.58 61.01 2.92
CA LEU A 137 -15.53 59.67 3.47
C LEU A 137 -16.90 59.18 3.93
N GLN A 138 -17.72 60.04 4.55
CA GLN A 138 -19.08 59.67 4.94
C GLN A 138 -19.98 59.41 3.73
N GLU A 139 -19.88 60.22 2.67
CA GLU A 139 -20.62 59.95 1.43
C GLU A 139 -20.17 58.61 0.82
N ARG A 140 -18.87 58.37 0.67
CA ARG A 140 -18.36 57.09 0.12
C ARG A 140 -18.71 55.86 0.96
N ALA A 141 -18.70 55.98 2.29
CA ALA A 141 -19.11 54.89 3.17
C ALA A 141 -20.62 54.66 3.09
N GLN A 142 -21.41 55.72 2.88
CA GLN A 142 -22.84 55.63 2.64
C GLN A 142 -23.16 54.95 1.29
N ASP A 143 -22.37 55.21 0.23
CA ASP A 143 -22.45 54.46 -1.04
C ASP A 143 -22.25 52.95 -0.82
N TRP A 144 -21.21 52.59 -0.08
CA TRP A 144 -20.96 51.18 0.25
C TRP A 144 -22.10 50.59 1.09
N HIS A 145 -22.59 51.32 2.08
CA HIS A 145 -23.64 50.83 2.98
C HIS A 145 -24.96 50.61 2.26
N GLU A 146 -25.37 51.52 1.38
CA GLU A 146 -26.58 51.39 0.57
C GLU A 146 -26.43 50.21 -0.40
N SER A 147 -25.26 50.04 -1.02
CA SER A 147 -24.99 48.88 -1.88
C SER A 147 -25.01 47.56 -1.10
N ASP A 148 -24.49 47.53 0.13
CA ASP A 148 -24.50 46.33 0.98
C ASP A 148 -25.91 46.00 1.47
N ILE A 149 -26.76 46.99 1.75
CA ILE A 149 -28.16 46.74 2.06
C ILE A 149 -28.87 46.17 0.81
N LEU A 150 -28.74 46.82 -0.35
CA LEU A 150 -29.44 46.40 -1.57
C LEU A 150 -28.94 45.05 -2.09
N SER A 151 -27.70 44.66 -1.87
CA SER A 151 -27.25 43.30 -2.19
C SER A 151 -27.94 42.24 -1.32
N ASN A 152 -28.31 42.59 -0.09
CA ASN A 152 -28.93 41.68 0.88
C ASN A 152 -30.46 41.65 0.80
N ILE A 153 -31.12 42.73 0.36
CA ILE A 153 -32.61 42.82 0.32
C ILE A 153 -33.19 43.43 -0.95
N GLY A 154 -32.38 43.76 -1.96
CA GLY A 154 -32.84 44.38 -3.20
C GLY A 154 -33.72 43.47 -4.06
N ASP A 155 -33.65 42.15 -3.89
CA ASP A 155 -34.57 41.17 -4.47
C ASP A 155 -36.03 41.34 -4.00
N LEU A 156 -36.25 42.13 -2.93
CA LEU A 156 -37.58 42.48 -2.45
C LEU A 156 -38.15 43.71 -3.17
N ALA A 157 -37.37 44.39 -4.02
CA ALA A 157 -37.80 45.58 -4.71
C ALA A 157 -38.96 45.29 -5.68
N GLY A 158 -40.00 46.12 -5.64
CA GLY A 158 -41.23 45.95 -6.41
C GLY A 158 -42.33 45.14 -5.71
N ARG A 159 -42.06 44.51 -4.56
CA ARG A 159 -43.12 43.86 -3.76
C ARG A 159 -44.03 44.91 -3.13
N THR A 160 -45.33 44.62 -3.04
CA THR A 160 -46.30 45.50 -2.37
C THR A 160 -46.70 44.90 -1.02
N VAL A 161 -46.50 45.66 0.05
CA VAL A 161 -46.81 45.26 1.43
C VAL A 161 -47.72 46.32 2.04
N ASN A 162 -48.89 45.90 2.55
CA ASN A 162 -49.91 46.82 3.09
C ASN A 162 -50.25 48.01 2.17
N GLY A 163 -50.28 47.78 0.85
CA GLY A 163 -50.60 48.79 -0.17
C GLY A 163 -49.45 49.71 -0.57
N GLN A 164 -48.26 49.55 0.03
CA GLN A 164 -47.07 50.30 -0.34
C GLN A 164 -46.11 49.46 -1.19
N VAL A 165 -45.64 50.02 -2.31
CA VAL A 165 -44.59 49.42 -3.14
C VAL A 165 -43.23 49.60 -2.47
N MET A 166 -42.51 48.50 -2.25
CA MET A 166 -41.17 48.48 -1.72
C MET A 166 -40.18 48.79 -2.85
N ASP A 167 -39.96 50.06 -3.17
CA ASP A 167 -38.85 50.44 -4.05
C ASP A 167 -37.51 50.45 -3.29
N GLU A 168 -36.40 50.62 -4.02
CA GLU A 168 -35.06 50.60 -3.42
C GLU A 168 -34.92 51.64 -2.30
N SER A 169 -35.53 52.81 -2.43
CA SER A 169 -35.49 53.86 -1.40
C SER A 169 -36.32 53.54 -0.15
N ALA A 170 -37.44 52.84 -0.31
CA ALA A 170 -38.25 52.32 0.81
C ALA A 170 -37.52 51.20 1.55
N LEU A 171 -36.86 50.28 0.81
CA LEU A 171 -36.07 49.20 1.39
C LEU A 171 -34.84 49.73 2.14
N LEU A 172 -34.11 50.68 1.55
CA LEU A 172 -32.99 51.36 2.20
C LEU A 172 -33.42 52.08 3.47
N GLY A 173 -34.56 52.80 3.45
CA GLY A 173 -35.12 53.44 4.63
C GLY A 173 -35.45 52.45 5.75
N MET A 174 -36.15 51.35 5.45
CA MET A 174 -36.47 50.33 6.45
C MET A 174 -35.22 49.67 7.05
N ALA A 175 -34.25 49.35 6.20
CA ALA A 175 -33.00 48.74 6.65
C ALA A 175 -32.14 49.70 7.47
N HIS A 176 -32.24 51.02 7.23
CA HIS A 176 -31.59 52.02 8.06
C HIS A 176 -32.06 51.96 9.53
N LEU A 177 -33.36 51.73 9.75
CA LEU A 177 -33.94 51.63 11.09
C LEU A 177 -33.80 50.22 11.72
N GLY A 178 -34.16 49.16 10.97
CA GLY A 178 -34.28 47.79 11.49
C GLY A 178 -33.20 46.81 11.06
N GLY A 179 -32.21 47.27 10.29
CA GLY A 179 -31.26 46.41 9.58
C GLY A 179 -31.90 45.62 8.43
N SER A 180 -31.06 45.05 7.55
CA SER A 180 -31.51 44.29 6.39
C SER A 180 -32.40 43.09 6.78
N THR A 181 -32.08 42.40 7.88
CA THR A 181 -32.87 41.27 8.38
C THR A 181 -34.26 41.71 8.87
N GLY A 182 -34.36 42.87 9.53
CA GLY A 182 -35.63 43.42 9.99
C GLY A 182 -36.53 43.84 8.82
N ALA A 183 -35.95 44.54 7.84
CA ALA A 183 -36.65 44.95 6.61
C ALA A 183 -37.14 43.73 5.80
N ARG A 184 -36.31 42.70 5.65
CA ARG A 184 -36.72 41.44 4.99
C ARG A 184 -37.89 40.77 5.72
N LYS A 185 -37.81 40.63 7.05
CA LYS A 185 -38.90 40.05 7.86
C LYS A 185 -40.19 40.85 7.76
N TYR A 186 -40.13 42.19 7.71
CA TYR A 186 -41.30 43.03 7.49
C TYR A 186 -41.96 42.70 6.14
N VAL A 187 -41.19 42.64 5.06
CA VAL A 187 -41.72 42.38 3.72
C VAL A 187 -42.23 40.94 3.56
N GLU A 188 -41.50 39.95 4.06
CA GLU A 188 -41.86 38.52 3.94
C GLU A 188 -43.05 38.14 4.84
N SER A 189 -43.22 38.82 5.98
CA SER A 189 -44.41 38.68 6.82
C SER A 189 -45.61 39.49 6.32
N ASN A 190 -45.49 40.15 5.16
CA ASN A 190 -46.47 41.05 4.60
C ASN A 190 -46.93 42.13 5.60
N GLY A 191 -45.98 42.68 6.36
CA GLY A 191 -46.19 43.79 7.29
C GLY A 191 -46.69 43.38 8.68
N ALA A 192 -46.82 42.09 8.98
CA ALA A 192 -47.18 41.62 10.32
C ALA A 192 -46.06 41.84 11.35
N TYR A 193 -44.80 41.74 10.91
CA TYR A 193 -43.63 42.08 11.71
C TYR A 193 -43.23 43.55 11.48
N ASN A 194 -43.67 44.46 12.36
CA ASN A 194 -43.42 45.90 12.24
C ASN A 194 -42.95 46.51 13.58
N PRO A 195 -41.74 46.20 14.06
CA PRO A 195 -41.22 46.79 15.29
C PRO A 195 -41.04 48.31 15.13
N ALA A 196 -41.17 49.03 16.25
CA ALA A 196 -40.89 50.46 16.34
C ALA A 196 -39.66 50.72 17.20
N ASP A 197 -38.97 51.82 16.91
CA ASP A 197 -37.84 52.31 17.69
C ASP A 197 -38.28 52.95 19.03
N SER A 198 -37.31 53.45 19.80
CA SER A 198 -37.54 54.13 21.08
C SER A 198 -38.36 55.43 20.97
N ASN A 199 -38.46 55.99 19.76
CA ASN A 199 -39.26 57.18 19.44
C ASN A 199 -40.65 56.83 18.88
N GLY A 200 -40.99 55.54 18.79
CA GLY A 200 -42.27 55.05 18.29
C GLY A 200 -42.40 55.01 16.77
N THR A 201 -41.30 55.14 16.03
CA THR A 201 -41.29 55.08 14.56
C THR A 201 -41.09 53.64 14.10
N SER A 202 -41.98 53.15 13.24
CA SER A 202 -41.97 51.75 12.74
C SER A 202 -41.29 51.60 11.39
N LEU A 203 -40.98 50.35 10.98
CA LEU A 203 -40.39 50.08 9.67
C LEU A 203 -41.29 50.58 8.53
N SER A 204 -42.61 50.42 8.65
CA SER A 204 -43.55 50.96 7.66
C SER A 204 -43.48 52.48 7.52
N ASP A 205 -43.18 53.20 8.60
CA ASP A 205 -43.07 54.66 8.56
C ASP A 205 -41.83 55.11 7.79
N TYR A 206 -40.71 54.39 7.93
CA TYR A 206 -39.50 54.64 7.15
C TYR A 206 -39.70 54.25 5.67
N ALA A 207 -40.39 53.15 5.39
CA ALA A 207 -40.76 52.80 4.02
C ALA A 207 -41.55 53.96 3.39
N ALA A 208 -42.61 54.45 4.06
CA ALA A 208 -43.46 55.53 3.57
C ALA A 208 -42.72 56.86 3.41
N ARG A 209 -41.82 57.18 4.35
CA ARG A 209 -41.09 58.44 4.37
C ARG A 209 -40.07 58.56 3.24
N PHE A 210 -39.40 57.45 2.91
CA PHE A 210 -38.29 57.47 1.95
C PHE A 210 -38.65 56.92 0.58
N GLY A 211 -39.71 56.12 0.46
CA GLY A 211 -40.22 55.60 -0.81
C GLY A 211 -40.44 56.69 -1.87
N GLY A 212 -40.19 56.34 -3.13
CA GLY A 212 -40.30 57.22 -4.29
C GLY A 212 -39.16 58.23 -4.44
N SER A 213 -38.05 58.08 -3.70
CA SER A 213 -36.91 59.01 -3.76
C SER A 213 -35.81 58.51 -4.69
N SER A 214 -35.24 59.40 -5.50
CA SER A 214 -34.17 59.05 -6.44
C SER A 214 -32.84 58.74 -5.72
N VAL A 215 -32.22 57.61 -6.04
CA VAL A 215 -31.02 57.09 -5.34
C VAL A 215 -29.68 57.49 -6.02
N ARG A 216 -29.68 58.29 -7.10
CA ARG A 216 -28.45 58.72 -7.82
C ARG A 216 -28.36 60.26 -7.96
N VAL A 217 -27.19 60.88 -7.71
CA VAL A 217 -26.98 62.35 -7.69
C VAL A 217 -25.97 62.82 -8.75
N SER A 218 -26.30 63.91 -9.45
CA SER A 218 -25.46 64.72 -10.36
C SER A 218 -25.28 66.14 -9.80
N SER A 219 -24.10 66.77 -9.94
CA SER A 219 -23.80 68.14 -9.47
C SER A 219 -23.83 69.18 -10.60
N GLN A 220 -24.43 70.36 -10.34
CA GLN A 220 -24.41 71.56 -11.20
C GLN A 220 -23.94 72.77 -10.39
N SER A 221 -23.26 73.72 -11.04
CA SER A 221 -22.90 75.05 -10.50
C SER A 221 -23.10 76.18 -11.54
N GLU A 222 -23.32 77.39 -11.03
CA GLU A 222 -23.83 78.64 -11.66
C GLU A 222 -22.82 79.49 -12.49
N PRO A 223 -23.26 80.56 -13.24
CA PRO A 223 -22.69 81.01 -14.52
C PRO A 223 -21.60 82.12 -14.49
N THR A 224 -20.87 82.27 -15.63
CA THR A 224 -19.76 83.23 -15.86
C THR A 224 -20.07 84.24 -17.00
N VAL A 225 -19.52 85.45 -16.91
CA VAL A 225 -19.68 86.61 -17.81
C VAL A 225 -18.79 86.50 -19.07
N VAL A 226 -19.25 86.93 -20.25
CA VAL A 226 -18.46 86.91 -21.50
C VAL A 226 -18.51 88.26 -22.25
N MET A 227 -17.39 88.64 -22.86
CA MET A 227 -17.18 89.86 -23.66
C MET A 227 -17.38 89.54 -25.15
N THR A 228 -18.15 90.34 -25.90
CA THR A 228 -18.36 90.09 -27.33
C THR A 228 -17.15 90.53 -28.17
N PRO A 229 -17.00 90.07 -29.44
CA PRO A 229 -15.91 90.48 -30.33
C PRO A 229 -15.79 91.99 -30.56
N GLU A 230 -16.83 92.77 -30.27
CA GLU A 230 -16.86 94.24 -30.33
C GLU A 230 -16.52 94.93 -28.99
N GLY A 231 -16.14 94.17 -27.95
CA GLY A 231 -15.56 94.71 -26.71
C GLY A 231 -16.55 95.17 -25.63
N LYS A 232 -17.82 94.72 -25.64
CA LYS A 232 -18.81 95.06 -24.61
C LYS A 232 -19.09 93.86 -23.68
N VAL A 233 -19.21 94.12 -22.38
CA VAL A 233 -19.47 93.10 -21.34
C VAL A 233 -20.98 92.94 -21.13
N GLU A 234 -21.51 91.74 -21.33
CA GLU A 234 -22.91 91.40 -21.03
C GLU A 234 -23.00 90.09 -20.22
N ALA A 235 -23.84 90.09 -19.18
CA ALA A 235 -24.21 88.88 -18.46
C ALA A 235 -25.33 88.16 -19.21
N ARG A 236 -25.14 86.87 -19.53
CA ARG A 236 -26.14 86.04 -20.21
C ARG A 236 -26.31 84.72 -19.45
N LEU A 237 -27.57 84.29 -19.31
CA LEU A 237 -27.92 83.03 -18.65
C LEU A 237 -27.78 81.82 -19.60
N TYR A 238 -27.75 82.02 -20.94
CA TYR A 238 -27.54 80.97 -21.96
C TYR A 238 -26.88 81.53 -23.24
N SER A 239 -26.02 80.73 -23.90
CA SER A 239 -25.28 81.05 -25.15
C SER A 239 -26.06 80.56 -26.39
N PRO A 240 -26.06 81.26 -27.55
CA PRO A 240 -26.79 80.87 -28.77
C PRO A 240 -26.20 79.65 -29.52
N MET A 241 -25.41 78.82 -28.83
CA MET A 241 -25.14 77.42 -29.18
C MET A 241 -25.61 76.46 -28.06
N SER A 242 -26.70 76.83 -27.37
CA SER A 242 -27.33 76.01 -26.35
C SER A 242 -28.03 74.82 -26.99
N SER A 243 -27.47 73.64 -26.79
CA SER A 243 -28.26 72.62 -26.11
C SER A 243 -27.35 72.02 -25.06
N GLU A 244 -27.72 72.06 -23.78
CA GLU A 244 -27.01 71.34 -22.72
C GLU A 244 -26.80 69.86 -23.07
N ILE A 245 -27.61 69.31 -23.98
CA ILE A 245 -27.44 67.96 -24.53
C ILE A 245 -26.16 67.85 -25.38
N LEU A 246 -25.81 68.80 -26.26
CA LEU A 246 -24.57 68.75 -27.06
C LEU A 246 -23.31 69.06 -26.24
N GLN A 247 -23.39 69.94 -25.24
CA GLN A 247 -22.25 70.20 -24.34
C GLN A 247 -22.06 69.10 -23.29
N ALA A 248 -23.14 68.57 -22.69
CA ALA A 248 -23.05 67.38 -21.85
C ALA A 248 -22.67 66.16 -22.70
N HIS A 249 -23.11 66.02 -23.95
CA HIS A 249 -22.65 64.98 -24.87
C HIS A 249 -21.16 65.15 -25.20
N ASN A 250 -20.66 66.34 -25.52
CA ASN A 250 -19.24 66.54 -25.84
C ASN A 250 -18.32 66.45 -24.60
N ALA A 251 -18.79 66.89 -23.44
CA ALA A 251 -18.08 66.74 -22.16
C ALA A 251 -18.12 65.28 -21.67
N ALA A 252 -19.28 64.60 -21.75
CA ALA A 252 -19.41 63.19 -21.43
C ALA A 252 -18.71 62.29 -22.46
N ALA A 253 -18.69 62.65 -23.75
CA ALA A 253 -17.91 61.97 -24.78
C ALA A 253 -16.40 62.19 -24.58
N GLY A 254 -15.98 63.38 -24.15
CA GLY A 254 -14.58 63.64 -23.75
C GLY A 254 -14.16 62.89 -22.49
N ILE A 255 -15.03 62.83 -21.47
CA ILE A 255 -14.81 62.02 -20.25
C ILE A 255 -14.83 60.53 -20.58
N ALA A 256 -15.78 60.04 -21.37
CA ALA A 256 -15.88 58.64 -21.79
C ALA A 256 -14.72 58.22 -22.70
N TYR A 257 -14.24 59.11 -23.57
CA TYR A 257 -13.05 58.89 -24.37
C TYR A 257 -11.81 58.78 -23.46
N ARG A 258 -11.59 59.74 -22.55
CA ARG A 258 -10.46 59.68 -21.62
C ARG A 258 -10.52 58.46 -20.70
N SER A 259 -11.68 58.17 -20.09
CA SER A 259 -11.81 57.02 -19.20
C SER A 259 -11.67 55.70 -19.95
N GLY A 260 -12.20 55.61 -21.19
CA GLY A 260 -12.00 54.45 -22.06
C GLY A 260 -10.53 54.25 -22.42
N VAL A 261 -9.82 55.32 -22.78
CA VAL A 261 -8.39 55.28 -23.09
C VAL A 261 -7.55 54.96 -21.85
N GLU A 262 -7.86 55.55 -20.68
CA GLU A 262 -7.13 55.29 -19.43
C GLU A 262 -7.37 53.87 -18.90
N VAL A 263 -8.58 53.31 -19.02
CA VAL A 263 -8.86 51.92 -18.64
C VAL A 263 -8.09 50.96 -19.53
N GLN A 264 -8.13 51.17 -20.84
CA GLN A 264 -7.38 50.36 -21.79
C GLN A 264 -5.87 50.49 -21.55
N ALA A 265 -5.37 51.72 -21.40
CA ALA A 265 -3.97 51.98 -21.15
C ALA A 265 -3.49 51.40 -19.82
N ASN A 266 -4.31 51.42 -18.76
CA ASN A 266 -3.96 50.78 -17.49
C ASN A 266 -3.90 49.25 -17.60
N ALA A 267 -4.76 48.63 -18.42
CA ALA A 267 -4.70 47.19 -18.70
C ALA A 267 -3.47 46.83 -19.55
N ASP A 268 -3.15 47.65 -20.55
CA ASP A 268 -1.98 47.45 -21.41
C ASP A 268 -0.67 47.71 -20.64
N LEU A 269 -0.64 48.71 -19.76
CA LEU A 269 0.48 48.95 -18.85
C LEU A 269 0.64 47.83 -17.82
N LEU A 270 -0.45 47.19 -17.38
CA LEU A 270 -0.38 45.96 -16.58
C LEU A 270 0.26 44.83 -17.39
N ASN A 271 -0.20 44.61 -18.63
CA ASN A 271 0.37 43.60 -19.52
C ASN A 271 1.84 43.87 -19.86
N LEU A 272 2.24 45.14 -20.01
CA LEU A 272 3.63 45.52 -20.18
C LEU A 272 4.43 45.23 -18.91
N SER A 273 3.89 45.54 -17.72
CA SER A 273 4.59 45.22 -16.46
C SER A 273 4.80 43.72 -16.26
N THR A 274 3.89 42.87 -16.73
CA THR A 274 4.05 41.42 -16.68
C THR A 274 5.02 40.90 -17.75
N GLN A 275 5.04 41.49 -18.95
CA GLN A 275 6.02 41.15 -20.00
C GLN A 275 7.46 41.50 -19.61
N TYR A 276 7.64 42.63 -18.92
CA TYR A 276 8.94 43.10 -18.42
C TYR A 276 9.16 42.76 -16.94
N ALA A 277 8.55 41.68 -16.45
CA ALA A 277 8.73 41.23 -15.06
C ALA A 277 10.23 41.05 -14.73
N GLY A 278 10.69 41.69 -13.64
CA GLY A 278 12.10 41.67 -13.24
C GLY A 278 13.02 42.63 -14.00
N ASP A 279 12.50 43.40 -14.97
CA ASP A 279 13.22 44.46 -15.69
C ASP A 279 12.46 45.81 -15.62
N PRO A 280 12.54 46.53 -14.49
CA PRO A 280 11.86 47.81 -14.32
C PRO A 280 12.29 48.87 -15.34
N SER A 281 13.57 48.86 -15.75
CA SER A 281 14.12 49.80 -16.74
C SER A 281 13.56 49.54 -18.14
N GLY A 282 13.45 48.26 -18.53
CA GLY A 282 12.79 47.85 -19.77
C GLY A 282 11.32 48.21 -19.79
N TYR A 283 10.60 47.98 -18.68
CA TYR A 283 9.22 48.43 -18.51
C TYR A 283 9.09 49.94 -18.67
N GLN A 284 9.95 50.74 -18.02
CA GLN A 284 9.89 52.20 -18.10
C GLN A 284 10.07 52.71 -19.53
N ALA A 285 11.00 52.12 -20.29
CA ALA A 285 11.22 52.47 -21.69
C ALA A 285 10.04 52.07 -22.59
N ALA A 286 9.53 50.84 -22.45
CA ALA A 286 8.42 50.34 -23.26
C ALA A 286 7.09 51.04 -22.95
N ALA A 287 6.79 51.26 -21.66
CA ALA A 287 5.64 52.01 -21.20
C ALA A 287 5.71 53.48 -21.65
N GLY A 288 6.90 54.09 -21.64
CA GLY A 288 7.11 55.43 -22.17
C GLY A 288 6.76 55.54 -23.65
N GLN A 289 7.25 54.60 -24.48
CA GLN A 289 6.93 54.55 -25.91
C GLN A 289 5.44 54.31 -26.18
N TYR A 290 4.81 53.42 -25.41
CA TYR A 290 3.37 53.15 -25.48
C TYR A 290 2.54 54.40 -25.16
N VAL A 291 2.88 55.09 -24.06
CA VAL A 291 2.22 56.34 -23.66
C VAL A 291 2.43 57.43 -24.69
N ASP A 292 3.64 57.57 -25.25
CA ASP A 292 3.91 58.57 -26.29
C ASP A 292 3.12 58.32 -27.58
N GLN A 293 2.96 57.06 -27.99
CA GLN A 293 2.15 56.69 -29.15
C GLN A 293 0.65 56.98 -28.90
N LEU A 294 0.13 56.59 -27.73
CA LEU A 294 -1.25 56.90 -27.32
C LEU A 294 -1.53 58.41 -27.28
N VAL A 295 -0.61 59.19 -26.72
CA VAL A 295 -0.73 60.65 -26.63
C VAL A 295 -0.66 61.29 -28.01
N LYS A 296 0.17 60.74 -28.92
CA LYS A 296 0.27 61.22 -30.31
C LYS A 296 -1.03 60.97 -31.09
N ASP A 297 -1.62 59.80 -30.92
CA ASP A 297 -2.84 59.39 -31.62
C ASP A 297 -4.12 60.01 -31.02
N ALA A 298 -4.04 60.57 -29.81
CA ALA A 298 -5.14 61.27 -29.17
C ALA A 298 -5.42 62.65 -29.80
N PRO A 299 -6.69 63.11 -29.80
CA PRO A 299 -7.06 64.47 -30.21
C PRO A 299 -6.30 65.54 -29.41
N ASP A 300 -5.93 66.64 -30.07
CA ASP A 300 -5.06 67.72 -29.52
C ASP A 300 -5.48 68.18 -28.12
N MET A 301 -6.78 68.31 -27.90
CA MET A 301 -7.37 68.77 -26.64
C MET A 301 -7.15 67.82 -25.44
N PHE A 302 -6.81 66.54 -25.64
CA PHE A 302 -6.66 65.55 -24.56
C PHE A 302 -5.20 65.13 -24.29
N ARG A 303 -4.26 65.52 -25.15
CA ARG A 303 -2.85 65.05 -25.11
C ARG A 303 -2.13 65.37 -23.80
N GLY A 304 -2.32 66.59 -23.28
CA GLY A 304 -1.64 67.05 -22.07
C GLY A 304 -2.09 66.30 -20.81
N GLU A 305 -3.41 66.13 -20.64
CA GLU A 305 -3.99 65.42 -19.49
C GLU A 305 -3.65 63.92 -19.53
N LEU A 306 -3.80 63.27 -20.69
CA LEU A 306 -3.45 61.85 -20.87
C LEU A 306 -1.98 61.59 -20.54
N ARG A 307 -1.05 62.46 -20.96
CA ARG A 307 0.38 62.31 -20.64
C ARG A 307 0.64 62.34 -19.13
N VAL A 308 -0.05 63.21 -18.38
CA VAL A 308 0.12 63.31 -16.93
C VAL A 308 -0.49 62.10 -16.20
N ALA A 309 -1.72 61.70 -16.57
CA ALA A 309 -2.40 60.58 -15.94
C ALA A 309 -1.64 59.26 -16.18
N LEU A 310 -1.29 58.98 -17.44
CA LEU A 310 -0.55 57.78 -17.80
C LEU A 310 0.88 57.80 -17.25
N GLY A 311 1.56 58.96 -17.23
CA GLY A 311 2.88 59.11 -16.62
C GLY A 311 2.92 58.73 -15.13
N ARG A 312 1.87 59.07 -14.36
CA ARG A 312 1.74 58.64 -12.96
C ARG A 312 1.53 57.13 -12.83
N ALA A 313 0.67 56.55 -13.67
CA ALA A 313 0.42 55.11 -13.69
C ALA A 313 1.70 54.32 -14.01
N VAL A 314 2.49 54.79 -14.98
CA VAL A 314 3.82 54.22 -15.30
C VAL A 314 4.75 54.32 -14.10
N GLY A 315 4.86 55.50 -13.46
CA GLY A 315 5.72 55.71 -12.30
C GLY A 315 5.38 54.84 -11.08
N GLN A 316 4.10 54.71 -10.75
CA GLN A 316 3.64 53.85 -9.64
C GLN A 316 3.98 52.37 -9.87
N ARG A 317 3.72 51.87 -11.09
CA ARG A 317 4.04 50.48 -11.45
C ARG A 317 5.55 50.24 -11.46
N TYR A 318 6.33 51.18 -11.99
CA TYR A 318 7.80 51.10 -11.97
C TYR A 318 8.35 50.95 -10.55
N LEU A 319 7.87 51.78 -9.60
CA LEU A 319 8.30 51.69 -8.20
C LEU A 319 7.94 50.34 -7.56
N GLY A 320 6.74 49.82 -7.83
CA GLY A 320 6.34 48.49 -7.38
C GLY A 320 7.21 47.38 -7.95
N MET A 321 7.58 47.46 -9.23
CA MET A 321 8.50 46.52 -9.88
C MET A 321 9.92 46.58 -9.32
N VAL A 322 10.44 47.79 -9.02
CA VAL A 322 11.75 47.96 -8.38
C VAL A 322 11.77 47.33 -6.99
N GLU A 323 10.72 47.55 -6.19
CA GLU A 323 10.59 46.95 -4.86
C GLU A 323 10.54 45.41 -4.93
N GLU A 324 9.78 44.86 -5.88
CA GLU A 324 9.71 43.43 -6.13
C GLU A 324 11.06 42.86 -6.57
N GLN A 325 11.77 43.51 -7.49
CA GLN A 325 13.10 43.10 -7.93
C GLN A 325 14.10 43.09 -6.76
N GLN A 326 14.06 44.11 -5.89
CA GLN A 326 14.91 44.17 -4.69
C GLN A 326 14.56 43.07 -3.68
N ARG A 327 13.27 42.77 -3.49
CA ARG A 327 12.81 41.66 -2.64
C ARG A 327 13.27 40.31 -3.18
N GLU A 328 13.10 40.08 -4.48
CA GLU A 328 13.51 38.83 -5.13
C GLU A 328 15.03 38.65 -5.09
N THR A 329 15.80 39.71 -5.32
CA THR A 329 17.27 39.68 -5.21
C THR A 329 17.71 39.31 -3.80
N ARG A 330 17.09 39.88 -2.76
CA ARG A 330 17.34 39.51 -1.36
C ARG A 330 16.97 38.06 -1.07
N ASN A 331 15.84 37.58 -1.56
CA ASN A 331 15.42 36.19 -1.39
C ASN A 331 16.38 35.22 -2.09
N ARG A 332 16.80 35.51 -3.32
CA ARG A 332 17.78 34.70 -4.05
C ARG A 332 19.13 34.66 -3.32
N ALA A 333 19.61 35.79 -2.83
CA ALA A 333 20.84 35.85 -2.03
C ALA A 333 20.71 35.05 -0.71
N SER A 334 19.58 35.18 0.00
CA SER A 334 19.30 34.42 1.22
C SER A 334 19.26 32.91 0.95
N ASN A 335 18.57 32.47 -0.09
CA ASN A 335 18.46 31.05 -0.46
C ASN A 335 19.82 30.48 -0.91
N SER A 336 20.59 31.25 -1.68
CA SER A 336 21.94 30.84 -2.08
C SER A 336 22.88 30.66 -0.89
N ASN A 337 22.82 31.56 0.09
CA ASN A 337 23.64 31.44 1.30
C ASN A 337 23.15 30.31 2.22
N GLN A 338 21.85 30.06 2.32
CA GLN A 338 21.31 28.90 3.03
C GLN A 338 21.86 27.59 2.44
N ALA A 339 21.82 27.43 1.12
CA ALA A 339 22.34 26.22 0.46
C ALA A 339 23.85 26.03 0.67
N LEU A 340 24.64 27.12 0.67
CA LEU A 340 26.06 27.07 0.99
C LEU A 340 26.31 26.66 2.45
N ILE A 341 25.54 27.21 3.38
CA ILE A 341 25.62 26.88 4.80
C ILE A 341 25.28 25.40 5.02
N GLU A 342 24.22 24.88 4.40
CA GLU A 342 23.86 23.46 4.47
C GLU A 342 25.00 22.58 3.96
N ARG A 343 25.51 22.88 2.75
CA ARG A 343 26.62 22.13 2.16
C ARG A 343 27.87 22.13 3.04
N TYR A 344 28.28 23.29 3.56
CA TYR A 344 29.47 23.37 4.42
C TYR A 344 29.23 22.77 5.81
N SER A 345 28.00 22.78 6.32
CA SER A 345 27.61 22.07 7.53
C SER A 345 27.72 20.55 7.36
N ASP A 346 27.32 20.04 6.19
CA ASP A 346 27.51 18.63 5.84
C ASP A 346 28.99 18.29 5.67
N THR A 347 29.76 19.11 4.95
CA THR A 347 31.21 18.92 4.80
C THR A 347 31.93 18.92 6.15
N LEU A 348 31.53 19.80 7.08
CA LEU A 348 32.09 19.79 8.44
C LEU A 348 31.73 18.52 9.20
N SER A 349 30.47 18.06 9.09
CA SER A 349 30.03 16.80 9.71
C SER A 349 30.83 15.61 9.19
N GLU A 350 31.06 15.54 7.88
CA GLU A 350 31.87 14.50 7.22
C GLU A 350 33.34 14.60 7.62
N ALA A 351 33.92 15.81 7.63
CA ALA A 351 35.30 16.03 8.04
C ALA A 351 35.53 15.59 9.50
N ILE A 352 34.58 15.84 10.39
CA ILE A 352 34.62 15.33 11.78
C ILE A 352 34.63 13.80 11.79
N ALA A 353 33.88 13.15 10.90
CA ALA A 353 33.87 11.69 10.80
C ALA A 353 35.22 11.09 10.36
N THR A 354 36.04 11.84 9.63
CA THR A 354 37.40 11.38 9.24
C THR A 354 38.41 11.41 10.38
N GLY A 355 38.16 12.21 11.42
CA GLY A 355 39.12 12.48 12.50
C GLY A 355 40.34 13.32 12.10
N SER A 356 40.42 13.81 10.85
CA SER A 356 41.52 14.66 10.38
C SER A 356 41.34 16.10 10.85
N GLN A 357 42.17 16.54 11.80
CA GLN A 357 42.09 17.91 12.32
C GLN A 357 42.21 18.97 11.23
N ALA A 358 43.06 18.74 10.22
CA ALA A 358 43.25 19.67 9.11
C ALA A 358 41.99 19.82 8.23
N GLU A 359 41.25 18.73 8.00
CA GLU A 359 40.00 18.76 7.23
C GLU A 359 38.88 19.41 8.04
N ILE A 360 38.81 19.12 9.34
CA ILE A 360 37.85 19.73 10.27
C ILE A 360 38.04 21.24 10.32
N ASP A 361 39.28 21.72 10.46
CA ASP A 361 39.59 23.15 10.53
C ASP A 361 39.23 23.85 9.21
N THR A 362 39.53 23.21 8.08
CA THR A 362 39.21 23.73 6.73
C THR A 362 37.68 23.84 6.53
N ALA A 363 36.94 22.78 6.84
CA ALA A 363 35.49 22.74 6.69
C ALA A 363 34.80 23.72 7.65
N ARG A 364 35.29 23.83 8.90
CA ARG A 364 34.81 24.79 9.89
C ARG A 364 35.01 26.22 9.41
N GLY A 365 36.19 26.55 8.86
CA GLY A 365 36.48 27.87 8.32
C GLY A 365 35.59 28.25 7.13
N ALA A 366 35.28 27.29 6.25
CA ALA A 366 34.36 27.50 5.14
C ALA A 366 32.92 27.78 5.61
N LEU A 367 32.43 27.01 6.58
CA LEU A 367 31.11 27.22 7.18
C LEU A 367 31.03 28.57 7.91
N ASP A 368 32.04 28.92 8.70
CA ASP A 368 32.10 30.19 9.42
C ASP A 368 32.07 31.38 8.45
N SER A 369 32.85 31.31 7.37
CA SER A 369 32.85 32.33 6.31
C SER A 369 31.47 32.51 5.67
N ALA A 370 30.75 31.42 5.41
CA ALA A 370 29.39 31.47 4.86
C ALA A 370 28.36 32.05 5.86
N LEU A 371 28.51 31.73 7.14
CA LEU A 371 27.67 32.27 8.21
C LEU A 371 27.90 33.77 8.41
N GLN A 372 29.15 34.24 8.39
CA GLN A 372 29.50 35.67 8.44
C GLN A 372 28.95 36.41 7.22
N ALA A 373 29.09 35.84 6.02
CA ALA A 373 28.51 36.40 4.81
C ALA A 373 26.99 36.60 4.95
N ARG A 374 26.28 35.65 5.59
CA ARG A 374 24.84 35.77 5.84
C ARG A 374 24.49 36.84 6.87
N GLN A 375 25.26 36.95 7.96
CA GLN A 375 25.05 37.98 8.98
C GLN A 375 25.20 39.40 8.42
N SER A 376 26.08 39.59 7.43
CA SER A 376 26.34 40.90 6.82
C SER A 376 25.31 41.36 5.79
N LEU A 377 24.31 40.54 5.44
CA LEU A 377 23.31 40.90 4.43
C LEU A 377 22.30 41.91 4.97
N PRO A 378 22.13 43.08 4.32
CA PRO A 378 21.22 44.12 4.79
C PRO A 378 19.75 43.68 4.68
N GLY A 379 18.98 43.91 5.76
CA GLY A 379 17.53 43.64 5.80
C GLY A 379 17.13 42.20 6.13
N LEU A 380 18.07 41.35 6.55
CA LEU A 380 17.81 40.00 7.08
C LEU A 380 17.95 40.00 8.62
N ALA A 381 17.04 39.30 9.30
CA ALA A 381 17.03 39.18 10.78
C ALA A 381 17.83 37.96 11.29
N TRP A 382 18.99 37.67 10.67
CA TRP A 382 19.84 36.54 11.05
C TRP A 382 20.78 36.90 12.19
N THR A 383 20.82 36.12 13.28
CA THR A 383 21.57 36.47 14.49
C THR A 383 22.87 35.64 14.66
N PRO A 384 23.84 36.13 15.45
CA PRO A 384 25.01 35.36 15.83
C PRO A 384 24.65 34.03 16.51
N GLU A 385 23.61 34.01 17.35
CA GLU A 385 23.14 32.81 18.06
C GLU A 385 22.61 31.75 17.08
N GLN A 386 21.93 32.17 16.01
CA GLN A 386 21.49 31.24 14.95
C GLN A 386 22.70 30.63 14.23
N SER A 387 23.76 31.41 14.02
CA SER A 387 24.99 30.92 13.40
C SER A 387 25.72 29.91 14.30
N PHE A 388 25.76 30.18 15.60
CA PHE A 388 26.29 29.25 16.59
C PHE A 388 25.51 27.92 16.60
N ASN A 389 24.19 27.97 16.56
CA ASN A 389 23.35 26.76 16.54
C ASN A 389 23.61 25.90 15.29
N VAL A 390 23.84 26.51 14.13
CA VAL A 390 24.19 25.78 12.89
C VAL A 390 25.54 25.08 13.02
N MET A 391 26.54 25.75 13.59
CA MET A 391 27.85 25.16 13.85
C MET A 391 27.74 24.00 14.84
N ALA A 392 27.03 24.20 15.95
CA ALA A 392 26.82 23.18 16.97
C ALA A 392 26.05 21.95 16.43
N ASP A 393 25.06 22.15 15.55
CA ASP A 393 24.35 21.04 14.91
C ASP A 393 25.25 20.26 13.94
N ALA A 394 26.09 20.95 13.15
CA ALA A 394 27.09 20.31 12.30
C ALA A 394 28.05 19.43 13.11
N GLU A 395 28.57 19.95 14.22
CA GLU A 395 29.46 19.20 15.11
C GLU A 395 28.76 17.99 15.73
N LYS A 396 27.51 18.17 16.19
CA LYS A 396 26.69 17.09 16.75
C LYS A 396 26.35 16.03 15.70
N ARG A 397 26.14 16.41 14.44
CA ARG A 397 25.95 15.49 13.30
C ARG A 397 27.22 14.69 13.03
N GLY A 398 28.38 15.35 12.95
CA GLY A 398 29.67 14.67 12.81
C GLY A 398 29.94 13.66 13.92
N ALA A 399 29.71 14.03 15.18
CA ALA A 399 29.85 13.12 16.32
C ALA A 399 28.94 11.88 16.22
N ARG A 400 27.70 12.04 15.74
CA ARG A 400 26.79 10.91 15.48
C ARG A 400 27.31 9.99 14.38
N ILE A 401 27.87 10.55 13.31
CA ILE A 401 28.47 9.75 12.22
C ILE A 401 29.65 8.94 12.74
N VAL A 402 30.52 9.54 13.56
CA VAL A 402 31.64 8.80 14.21
C VAL A 402 31.12 7.63 15.05
N GLU A 403 30.11 7.87 15.90
CA GLU A 403 29.50 6.83 16.74
C GLU A 403 28.88 5.72 15.89
N GLN A 404 28.16 6.08 14.83
CA GLN A 404 27.56 5.13 13.90
C GLN A 404 28.63 4.29 13.18
N ASN A 405 29.67 4.91 12.63
CA ASN A 405 30.75 4.20 11.95
C ASN A 405 31.49 3.26 12.91
N ALA A 406 31.72 3.68 14.16
CA ALA A 406 32.31 2.84 15.19
C ALA A 406 31.40 1.65 15.55
N LYS A 407 30.09 1.85 15.59
CA LYS A 407 29.12 0.77 15.80
C LYS A 407 29.10 -0.21 14.62
N GLU A 408 29.03 0.28 13.39
CA GLU A 408 29.04 -0.55 12.17
C GLU A 408 30.32 -1.38 12.07
N ALA A 409 31.48 -0.81 12.40
CA ALA A 409 32.74 -1.53 12.48
C ALA A 409 32.70 -2.65 13.54
N ARG A 410 32.17 -2.38 14.75
CA ARG A 410 32.00 -3.40 15.81
C ARG A 410 31.03 -4.49 15.40
N ASP A 411 29.91 -4.14 14.78
CA ASP A 411 28.91 -5.10 14.30
C ASP A 411 29.48 -5.98 13.18
N GLY A 412 30.31 -5.41 12.30
CA GLY A 412 31.09 -6.16 11.31
C GLY A 412 32.01 -7.20 11.95
N VAL A 413 32.83 -6.78 12.94
CA VAL A 413 33.70 -7.70 13.70
C VAL A 413 32.88 -8.80 14.38
N ARG A 414 31.76 -8.47 15.02
CA ARG A 414 30.86 -9.44 15.65
C ARG A 414 30.31 -10.45 14.65
N SER A 415 29.99 -10.02 13.44
CA SER A 415 29.52 -10.90 12.37
C SER A 415 30.62 -11.89 11.94
N SER A 416 31.85 -11.42 11.76
CA SER A 416 32.99 -12.29 11.45
C SER A 416 33.28 -13.28 12.59
N LEU A 417 33.25 -12.83 13.86
CA LEU A 417 33.43 -13.73 15.01
C LEU A 417 32.37 -14.83 15.09
N ARG A 418 31.10 -14.52 14.82
CA ARG A 418 30.04 -15.55 14.72
C ARG A 418 30.29 -16.54 13.59
N THR A 419 30.83 -16.06 12.48
CA THR A 419 31.21 -16.92 11.35
C THR A 419 32.35 -17.85 11.73
N VAL A 420 33.35 -17.35 12.47
CA VAL A 420 34.44 -18.16 13.03
C VAL A 420 33.90 -19.24 13.97
N ILE A 421 33.01 -18.87 14.91
CA ILE A 421 32.37 -19.82 15.83
C ILE A 421 31.62 -20.90 15.06
N ALA A 422 30.82 -20.52 14.06
CA ALA A 422 30.03 -21.46 13.26
C ALA A 422 30.91 -22.39 12.41
N ALA A 423 31.97 -21.86 11.79
CA ALA A 423 32.91 -22.66 11.00
C ALA A 423 33.67 -23.65 11.88
N ALA A 424 34.26 -23.18 12.98
CA ALA A 424 35.00 -24.03 13.91
C ALA A 424 34.09 -25.08 14.56
N GLY A 425 32.85 -24.69 14.92
CA GLY A 425 31.80 -25.59 15.40
C GLY A 425 31.35 -26.65 14.39
N ASN A 426 31.71 -26.50 13.11
CA ASN A 426 31.55 -27.47 12.02
C ASN A 426 32.88 -28.07 11.52
N GLY A 427 33.98 -27.87 12.27
CA GLY A 427 35.26 -28.51 11.96
C GLY A 427 36.04 -27.80 10.85
N GLN A 428 35.52 -26.66 10.38
CA GLN A 428 36.04 -25.88 9.27
C GLN A 428 36.91 -24.72 9.77
N THR A 429 37.74 -24.19 8.88
CA THR A 429 38.52 -22.97 9.10
C THR A 429 37.85 -21.79 8.42
N ALA A 430 37.52 -20.75 9.19
CA ALA A 430 37.00 -19.50 8.66
C ALA A 430 38.13 -18.61 8.12
N ALA A 431 37.84 -17.85 7.06
CA ALA A 431 38.80 -16.93 6.45
C ALA A 431 39.28 -15.83 7.43
N ASP A 432 38.40 -15.44 8.35
CA ASP A 432 38.60 -14.31 9.27
C ASP A 432 39.19 -14.74 10.64
N GLU A 433 39.73 -15.96 10.78
CA GLU A 433 40.32 -16.41 12.06
C GLU A 433 41.48 -15.54 12.54
N ALA A 434 42.22 -14.92 11.61
CA ALA A 434 43.29 -13.98 11.91
C ALA A 434 42.81 -12.74 12.71
N LEU A 435 41.50 -12.44 12.71
CA LEU A 435 40.94 -11.37 13.54
C LEU A 435 41.14 -11.63 15.04
N LEU A 436 41.30 -12.89 15.47
CA LEU A 436 41.53 -13.24 16.87
C LEU A 436 42.91 -12.80 17.38
N ASP A 437 43.85 -12.51 16.48
CA ASP A 437 45.17 -11.96 16.82
C ASP A 437 45.16 -10.42 16.94
N ASP A 438 44.08 -9.76 16.50
CA ASP A 438 43.95 -8.30 16.55
C ASP A 438 43.37 -7.82 17.90
N PRO A 439 44.11 -7.01 18.69
CA PRO A 439 43.58 -6.42 19.93
C PRO A 439 42.29 -5.62 19.74
N ALA A 440 42.05 -5.05 18.56
CA ALA A 440 40.82 -4.30 18.27
C ALA A 440 39.58 -5.22 18.26
N THR A 441 39.73 -6.47 17.82
CA THR A 441 38.66 -7.48 17.86
C THR A 441 38.23 -7.76 19.29
N TRP A 442 39.19 -7.97 20.18
CA TRP A 442 38.94 -8.19 21.61
C TRP A 442 38.33 -6.96 22.29
N ALA A 443 38.71 -5.75 21.87
CA ALA A 443 38.10 -4.53 22.38
C ALA A 443 36.65 -4.32 21.89
N ALA A 444 36.29 -4.87 20.72
CA ALA A 444 34.95 -4.74 20.15
C ALA A 444 33.92 -5.61 20.89
N ASP A 445 34.26 -6.88 21.17
CA ASP A 445 33.44 -7.81 21.95
C ASP A 445 34.31 -8.90 22.60
N PRO A 446 34.75 -8.72 23.85
CA PRO A 446 35.64 -9.67 24.54
C PRO A 446 35.03 -11.06 24.69
N ASP A 447 33.72 -11.13 24.99
CA ASP A 447 33.04 -12.39 25.27
C ASP A 447 32.92 -13.24 24.00
N LEU A 448 32.51 -12.60 22.90
CA LEU A 448 32.36 -13.25 21.60
C LEU A 448 33.72 -13.63 20.99
N ALA A 449 34.75 -12.82 21.18
CA ALA A 449 36.12 -13.15 20.79
C ALA A 449 36.64 -14.37 21.56
N ALA A 450 36.37 -14.44 22.87
CA ALA A 450 36.70 -15.60 23.69
C ALA A 450 35.93 -16.87 23.27
N ASP A 451 34.65 -16.76 22.90
CA ASP A 451 33.87 -17.89 22.37
C ASP A 451 34.44 -18.38 21.02
N ALA A 452 34.79 -17.46 20.13
CA ALA A 452 35.43 -17.79 18.86
C ALA A 452 36.79 -18.46 19.05
N GLN A 453 37.64 -17.93 19.93
CA GLN A 453 38.92 -18.54 20.26
C GLN A 453 38.75 -19.94 20.87
N ALA A 454 37.79 -20.13 21.77
CA ALA A 454 37.50 -21.43 22.36
C ALA A 454 37.01 -22.45 21.31
N ALA A 455 36.14 -22.03 20.38
CA ALA A 455 35.67 -22.88 19.28
C ALA A 455 36.82 -23.31 18.36
N VAL A 456 37.71 -22.39 17.99
CA VAL A 456 38.92 -22.68 17.19
C VAL A 456 39.86 -23.63 17.94
N ALA A 457 40.15 -23.34 19.21
CA ALA A 457 41.00 -24.20 20.03
C ALA A 457 40.43 -25.60 20.21
N PHE A 458 39.11 -25.72 20.38
CA PHE A 458 38.41 -27.00 20.44
C PHE A 458 38.56 -27.80 19.13
N ARG A 459 38.28 -27.16 17.98
CA ARG A 459 38.45 -27.78 16.66
C ARG A 459 39.87 -28.31 16.48
N ASP A 460 40.86 -27.48 16.77
CA ASP A 460 42.27 -27.82 16.52
C ASP A 460 42.77 -28.91 17.47
N ALA A 461 42.27 -28.94 18.71
CA ALA A 461 42.61 -29.96 19.70
C ALA A 461 41.95 -31.32 19.41
N LEU A 462 40.74 -31.31 18.83
CA LEU A 462 39.91 -32.51 18.62
C LEU A 462 39.36 -32.55 17.18
N PRO A 463 40.21 -32.66 16.15
CA PRO A 463 39.80 -32.55 14.75
C PRO A 463 38.87 -33.69 14.30
N SER A 464 38.90 -34.85 14.96
CA SER A 464 38.03 -35.99 14.65
C SER A 464 36.71 -35.98 15.42
N PHE A 465 36.47 -35.00 16.29
CA PHE A 465 35.32 -35.01 17.20
C PHE A 465 33.99 -35.15 16.46
N GLN A 466 33.78 -34.39 15.38
CA GLN A 466 32.50 -34.39 14.67
C GLN A 466 32.25 -35.66 13.87
N GLY A 467 33.32 -36.28 13.37
CA GLY A 467 33.26 -37.55 12.65
C GLY A 467 33.13 -38.77 13.58
N ALA A 468 33.24 -38.59 14.90
CA ALA A 468 33.10 -39.68 15.88
C ALA A 468 31.62 -40.02 16.15
N PRO A 469 31.27 -41.26 16.53
CA PRO A 469 29.92 -41.64 16.90
C PRO A 469 29.36 -40.85 18.10
N PRO A 470 28.03 -40.71 18.24
CA PRO A 470 27.39 -39.99 19.34
C PRO A 470 27.86 -40.39 20.75
N ALA A 471 28.13 -41.68 20.98
CA ALA A 471 28.62 -42.18 22.27
C ALA A 471 30.03 -41.68 22.57
N GLU A 472 30.91 -41.67 21.57
CA GLU A 472 32.30 -41.21 21.70
C GLU A 472 32.35 -39.69 21.91
N ARG A 473 31.56 -38.91 21.15
CA ARG A 473 31.47 -37.45 21.36
C ARG A 473 31.02 -37.09 22.77
N LYS A 474 30.01 -37.81 23.30
CA LYS A 474 29.55 -37.63 24.69
C LYS A 474 30.64 -37.99 25.70
N ALA A 475 31.40 -39.06 25.46
CA ALA A 475 32.50 -39.44 26.33
C ALA A 475 33.62 -38.37 26.34
N VAL A 476 33.94 -37.79 25.19
CA VAL A 476 34.91 -36.68 25.09
C VAL A 476 34.42 -35.44 25.84
N ILE A 477 33.14 -35.07 25.72
CA ILE A 477 32.56 -33.95 26.49
C ILE A 477 32.66 -34.22 27.99
N GLU A 478 32.35 -35.43 28.45
CA GLU A 478 32.45 -35.79 29.86
C GLU A 478 33.90 -35.78 30.35
N GLU A 479 34.85 -36.22 29.52
CA GLU A 479 36.28 -36.11 29.81
C GLU A 479 36.68 -34.63 29.98
N LEU A 480 36.27 -33.74 29.06
CA LEU A 480 36.54 -32.31 29.15
C LEU A 480 35.95 -31.70 30.43
N ARG A 481 34.73 -32.08 30.83
CA ARG A 481 34.09 -31.64 32.08
C ARG A 481 34.80 -32.14 33.34
N SER A 482 35.44 -33.30 33.27
CA SER A 482 36.18 -33.86 34.40
C SER A 482 37.51 -33.15 34.69
N ARG A 483 38.02 -32.37 33.73
CA ARG A 483 39.28 -31.63 33.88
C ARG A 483 39.08 -30.46 34.87
N PRO A 484 40.05 -30.19 35.76
CA PRO A 484 39.99 -29.03 36.64
C PRO A 484 39.89 -27.72 35.85
N VAL A 485 38.89 -26.90 36.12
CA VAL A 485 38.71 -25.58 35.51
C VAL A 485 39.75 -24.62 36.09
N THR A 486 40.62 -24.09 35.23
CA THR A 486 41.69 -23.15 35.59
C THR A 486 41.34 -21.71 35.25
N ASP A 487 40.61 -21.50 34.15
CA ASP A 487 40.07 -20.19 33.75
C ASP A 487 38.76 -20.33 32.96
N GLU A 488 38.18 -19.21 32.55
CA GLU A 488 36.91 -19.18 31.81
C GLU A 488 36.99 -19.86 30.43
N ARG A 489 38.18 -19.94 29.81
CA ARG A 489 38.35 -20.57 28.49
C ARG A 489 38.09 -22.06 28.57
N ASP A 490 38.45 -22.72 29.67
CA ASP A 490 38.16 -24.14 29.89
C ASP A 490 36.64 -24.41 29.83
N VAL A 491 35.84 -23.53 30.42
CA VAL A 491 34.37 -23.62 30.37
C VAL A 491 33.84 -23.37 28.95
N LYS A 492 34.39 -22.37 28.24
CA LYS A 492 33.99 -22.06 26.86
C LYS A 492 34.35 -23.18 25.88
N ILE A 493 35.45 -23.91 26.08
CA ILE A 493 35.81 -25.09 25.28
C ILE A 493 34.79 -26.22 25.47
N VAL A 494 34.35 -26.49 26.70
CA VAL A 494 33.29 -27.47 26.98
C VAL A 494 31.98 -27.06 26.28
N ASN A 495 31.59 -25.78 26.38
CA ASN A 495 30.39 -25.27 25.72
C ASN A 495 30.47 -25.39 24.19
N ALA A 496 31.64 -25.14 23.60
CA ALA A 496 31.88 -25.32 22.18
C ALA A 496 31.72 -26.80 21.77
N ALA A 497 32.25 -27.73 22.57
CA ALA A 497 32.09 -29.18 22.34
C ALA A 497 30.62 -29.62 22.41
N GLU A 498 29.86 -29.12 23.38
CA GLU A 498 28.43 -29.39 23.53
C GLU A 498 27.61 -28.85 22.36
N ALA A 499 27.91 -27.63 21.92
CA ALA A 499 27.26 -27.01 20.77
C ALA A 499 27.57 -27.77 19.46
N ALA A 500 28.82 -28.18 19.27
CA ALA A 500 29.22 -29.01 18.13
C ALA A 500 28.52 -30.38 18.16
N ASN A 501 28.49 -31.05 19.31
CA ASN A 501 27.80 -32.34 19.44
C ASN A 501 26.30 -32.21 19.16
N LYS A 502 25.65 -31.17 19.67
CA LYS A 502 24.23 -30.90 19.38
C LYS A 502 24.00 -30.72 17.88
N THR A 503 24.83 -29.91 17.23
CA THR A 503 24.73 -29.64 15.78
C THR A 503 24.85 -30.92 14.98
N VAL A 504 25.89 -31.73 15.25
CA VAL A 504 26.09 -33.00 14.56
C VAL A 504 24.95 -33.98 14.85
N THR A 505 24.53 -34.12 16.12
CA THR A 505 23.41 -35.01 16.47
C THR A 505 22.12 -34.62 15.73
N THR A 506 21.77 -33.34 15.68
CA THR A 506 20.59 -32.89 14.94
C THR A 506 20.71 -33.15 13.44
N ALA A 507 21.91 -33.01 12.85
CA ALA A 507 22.13 -33.35 11.45
C ALA A 507 21.91 -34.84 11.16
N TYR A 508 22.39 -35.74 12.03
CA TYR A 508 22.14 -37.18 11.88
C TYR A 508 20.68 -37.56 12.15
N GLU A 509 19.98 -36.85 13.05
CA GLU A 509 18.55 -37.10 13.29
C GLU A 509 17.68 -36.68 12.10
N SER A 510 18.08 -35.68 11.32
CA SER A 510 17.32 -35.20 10.16
C SER A 510 17.68 -35.93 8.87
N ASP A 511 18.97 -36.17 8.63
CA ASP A 511 19.47 -36.80 7.41
C ASP A 511 20.84 -37.46 7.67
N PRO A 512 20.84 -38.75 8.06
CA PRO A 512 22.08 -39.46 8.33
C PRO A 512 23.09 -39.49 7.18
N ILE A 513 22.60 -39.60 5.95
CA ILE A 513 23.46 -39.70 4.78
C ILE A 513 24.12 -38.35 4.50
N ALA A 514 23.36 -37.26 4.48
CA ALA A 514 23.91 -35.93 4.28
C ALA A 514 24.85 -35.54 5.44
N ALA A 515 24.49 -35.87 6.68
CA ALA A 515 25.35 -35.65 7.84
C ALA A 515 26.67 -36.43 7.75
N ALA A 516 26.62 -37.70 7.32
CA ALA A 516 27.82 -38.50 7.13
C ALA A 516 28.71 -37.94 6.00
N ALA A 517 28.13 -37.45 4.91
CA ALA A 517 28.87 -36.78 3.84
C ALA A 517 29.60 -35.49 4.29
N LEU A 518 29.04 -34.79 5.29
CA LEU A 518 29.62 -33.57 5.85
C LEU A 518 30.72 -33.84 6.89
N TYR A 519 30.48 -34.78 7.82
CA TYR A 519 31.32 -34.92 9.02
C TYR A 519 32.26 -36.12 9.00
N GLN A 520 32.03 -37.14 8.15
CA GLN A 520 32.89 -38.32 8.10
C GLN A 520 33.97 -38.22 7.03
N THR A 521 35.11 -38.84 7.33
CA THR A 521 36.19 -39.04 6.36
C THR A 521 35.78 -39.98 5.23
N GLU A 522 35.05 -41.06 5.56
CA GLU A 522 34.50 -41.99 4.59
C GLU A 522 33.10 -41.54 4.19
N LYS A 523 33.01 -40.97 2.99
CA LYS A 523 31.76 -40.44 2.46
C LYS A 523 30.81 -41.56 2.02
N PRO A 524 29.49 -41.32 2.06
CA PRO A 524 28.52 -42.23 1.47
C PRO A 524 28.84 -42.49 -0.02
N PRO A 525 28.81 -43.75 -0.50
CA PRO A 525 28.97 -44.06 -1.91
C PRO A 525 27.87 -43.38 -2.74
N GLU A 526 28.22 -42.70 -3.84
CA GLU A 526 27.23 -42.11 -4.75
C GLU A 526 26.38 -43.20 -5.42
N ILE A 527 25.11 -42.89 -5.70
CA ILE A 527 24.18 -43.81 -6.37
C ILE A 527 24.12 -43.42 -7.85
N GLU A 528 24.40 -44.38 -8.72
CA GLU A 528 24.48 -44.17 -10.18
C GLU A 528 23.11 -44.04 -10.83
N ASP A 529 23.07 -43.55 -12.07
CA ASP A 529 21.82 -43.36 -12.82
C ASP A 529 21.20 -44.72 -13.24
N PRO A 530 19.87 -44.91 -13.10
CA PRO A 530 19.22 -46.18 -13.45
C PRO A 530 19.20 -46.54 -14.94
N SER A 531 19.67 -45.66 -15.83
CA SER A 531 19.92 -45.96 -17.24
C SER A 531 20.97 -47.05 -17.46
N ASN A 532 21.86 -47.28 -16.49
CA ASN A 532 22.73 -48.45 -16.44
C ASN A 532 22.37 -49.34 -15.24
N PRO A 533 21.55 -50.39 -15.42
CA PRO A 533 21.09 -51.24 -14.33
C PRO A 533 22.20 -51.93 -13.52
N GLU A 534 23.33 -52.25 -14.14
CA GLU A 534 24.44 -52.94 -13.47
C GLU A 534 25.16 -52.00 -12.50
N GLU A 535 25.54 -50.80 -12.97
CA GLU A 535 26.18 -49.77 -12.16
C GLU A 535 25.24 -49.24 -11.07
N PHE A 536 23.97 -48.99 -11.42
CA PHE A 536 22.95 -48.59 -10.45
C PHE A 536 22.79 -49.64 -9.34
N GLY A 537 22.61 -50.92 -9.70
CA GLY A 537 22.50 -51.99 -8.72
C GLY A 537 23.73 -52.13 -7.83
N ALA A 538 24.94 -52.05 -8.40
CA ALA A 538 26.18 -52.11 -7.64
C ALA A 538 26.32 -50.93 -6.65
N SER A 539 25.96 -49.71 -7.08
CA SER A 539 26.00 -48.52 -6.23
C SER A 539 25.01 -48.57 -5.07
N LEU A 540 23.80 -49.10 -5.30
CA LEU A 540 22.80 -49.35 -4.24
C LEU A 540 23.31 -50.38 -3.22
N HIS A 541 23.93 -51.46 -3.68
CA HIS A 541 24.50 -52.46 -2.79
C HIS A 541 25.63 -51.87 -1.93
N ALA A 542 26.51 -51.06 -2.52
CA ALA A 542 27.55 -50.34 -1.78
C ALA A 542 26.96 -49.37 -0.74
N ARG A 543 25.87 -48.68 -1.08
CA ARG A 543 25.16 -47.80 -0.15
C ARG A 543 24.55 -48.57 1.01
N LEU A 544 23.95 -49.74 0.76
CA LEU A 544 23.44 -50.61 1.83
C LEU A 544 24.56 -51.04 2.80
N GLN A 545 25.68 -51.53 2.28
CA GLN A 545 26.83 -51.91 3.11
C GLN A 545 27.37 -50.73 3.94
N TYR A 546 27.38 -49.53 3.35
CA TYR A 546 27.74 -48.31 4.08
C TYR A 546 26.75 -48.03 5.20
N ALA A 547 25.44 -48.06 4.94
CA ALA A 547 24.41 -47.80 5.94
C ALA A 547 24.44 -48.82 7.09
N GLU A 548 24.65 -50.11 6.80
CA GLU A 548 24.85 -51.15 7.82
C GLU A 548 26.09 -50.87 8.69
N LYS A 549 27.18 -50.39 8.10
CA LYS A 549 28.38 -49.95 8.82
C LYS A 549 28.10 -48.74 9.72
N GLN A 550 27.26 -47.81 9.29
CA GLN A 550 26.85 -46.66 10.11
C GLN A 550 26.08 -47.10 11.36
N ILE A 551 25.15 -48.05 11.21
CA ILE A 551 24.41 -48.64 12.34
C ILE A 551 25.38 -49.39 13.27
N ALA A 552 26.24 -50.24 12.71
CA ALA A 552 27.22 -51.01 13.48
C ALA A 552 28.23 -50.10 14.23
N GLY A 553 28.59 -48.96 13.65
CA GLY A 553 29.41 -47.92 14.26
C GLY A 553 28.68 -47.08 15.31
N GLY A 554 27.37 -47.25 15.47
CA GLY A 554 26.55 -46.51 16.43
C GLY A 554 26.28 -45.06 16.02
N TYR A 555 26.43 -44.72 14.74
CA TYR A 555 26.11 -43.39 14.21
C TYR A 555 24.61 -43.15 14.12
N THR A 556 23.86 -44.16 13.69
CA THR A 556 22.40 -44.14 13.53
C THR A 556 21.77 -45.38 14.15
N ALA A 557 20.47 -45.31 14.46
CA ALA A 557 19.69 -46.44 14.94
C ALA A 557 18.79 -47.06 13.84
N SER A 558 18.44 -46.29 12.81
CA SER A 558 17.67 -46.75 11.65
C SER A 558 18.55 -46.95 10.42
N LEU A 559 18.11 -47.87 9.56
CA LEU A 559 18.64 -48.02 8.20
C LEU A 559 18.03 -46.92 7.34
N GLU A 560 18.86 -45.94 6.97
CA GLU A 560 18.55 -44.95 5.93
C GLU A 560 19.48 -45.19 4.74
N LEU A 561 18.93 -45.29 3.54
CA LEU A 561 19.70 -45.53 2.31
C LEU A 561 19.97 -44.22 1.55
N LEU A 562 19.01 -43.30 1.60
CA LEU A 562 19.00 -42.06 0.82
C LEU A 562 19.08 -40.84 1.74
N SER A 563 19.80 -39.82 1.29
CA SER A 563 19.59 -38.45 1.77
C SER A 563 18.25 -37.91 1.30
N ASN A 564 17.77 -36.82 1.91
CA ASN A 564 16.53 -36.17 1.52
C ASN A 564 16.54 -35.67 0.06
N ASP A 565 17.69 -35.20 -0.42
CA ASP A 565 17.87 -34.73 -1.80
C ASP A 565 17.86 -35.90 -2.79
N GLU A 566 18.53 -37.01 -2.44
CA GLU A 566 18.48 -38.25 -3.22
C GLU A 566 17.05 -38.81 -3.27
N ALA A 567 16.34 -38.83 -2.13
CA ALA A 567 14.97 -39.30 -2.02
C ALA A 567 14.00 -38.50 -2.91
N GLU A 568 14.22 -37.18 -3.08
CA GLU A 568 13.47 -36.34 -4.02
C GLU A 568 13.82 -36.65 -5.47
N THR A 569 15.11 -36.79 -5.77
CA THR A 569 15.61 -37.10 -7.11
C THR A 569 15.07 -38.44 -7.61
N PHE A 570 15.20 -39.50 -6.79
CA PHE A 570 14.63 -40.80 -7.12
C PHE A 570 13.10 -40.78 -7.06
N GLY A 571 12.49 -39.97 -6.19
CA GLY A 571 11.04 -39.74 -6.17
C GLY A 571 10.50 -39.28 -7.53
N ALA A 572 11.20 -38.36 -8.21
CA ALA A 572 10.86 -37.94 -9.56
C ALA A 572 11.02 -39.07 -10.60
N LEU A 573 12.10 -39.85 -10.51
CA LEU A 573 12.35 -40.97 -11.41
C LEU A 573 11.27 -42.07 -11.28
N PHE A 574 10.81 -42.34 -10.06
CA PHE A 574 9.71 -43.28 -9.80
C PHE A 574 8.33 -42.59 -9.82
N GLY A 575 8.24 -41.37 -10.38
CA GLY A 575 7.03 -40.57 -10.44
C GLY A 575 6.12 -40.90 -11.62
N LYS A 576 4.98 -40.21 -11.69
CA LYS A 576 3.97 -40.45 -12.74
C LYS A 576 4.46 -40.18 -14.16
N GLU A 577 5.35 -39.21 -14.32
CA GLU A 577 5.85 -38.76 -15.64
C GLU A 577 6.83 -39.75 -16.28
N THR A 578 7.40 -40.67 -15.50
CA THR A 578 8.34 -41.66 -16.02
C THR A 578 7.60 -42.80 -16.71
N PRO A 579 8.03 -43.22 -17.92
CA PRO A 579 7.45 -44.36 -18.62
C PRO A 579 7.38 -45.63 -17.74
N PRO A 580 6.25 -46.37 -17.76
CA PRO A 580 6.06 -47.60 -16.97
C PRO A 580 7.18 -48.63 -17.08
N GLU A 581 7.72 -48.84 -18.29
CA GLU A 581 8.78 -49.82 -18.54
C GLU A 581 10.08 -49.46 -17.83
N LEU A 582 10.42 -48.16 -17.77
CA LEU A 582 11.62 -47.69 -17.10
C LEU A 582 11.47 -47.80 -15.58
N LYS A 583 10.30 -47.43 -15.03
CA LYS A 583 10.03 -47.56 -13.60
C LYS A 583 10.14 -49.01 -13.15
N ALA A 584 9.54 -49.93 -13.91
CA ALA A 584 9.58 -51.33 -13.54
C ALA A 584 10.97 -51.95 -13.66
N LEU A 585 11.74 -51.61 -14.69
CA LEU A 585 13.14 -52.04 -14.81
C LEU A 585 13.96 -51.52 -13.62
N ALA A 586 13.86 -50.23 -13.31
CA ALA A 586 14.54 -49.64 -12.16
C ALA A 586 14.09 -50.29 -10.84
N SER A 587 12.79 -50.56 -10.66
CA SER A 587 12.28 -51.22 -9.46
C SER A 587 12.82 -52.66 -9.32
N GLN A 588 12.95 -53.40 -10.41
CA GLN A 588 13.56 -54.72 -10.39
C GLN A 588 15.04 -54.65 -10.02
N THR A 589 15.79 -53.68 -10.55
CA THR A 589 17.20 -53.46 -10.19
C THR A 589 17.36 -53.15 -8.72
N VAL A 590 16.52 -52.25 -8.15
CA VAL A 590 16.52 -51.94 -6.71
C VAL A 590 16.31 -53.21 -5.88
N VAL A 591 15.33 -54.03 -6.24
CA VAL A 591 15.00 -55.26 -5.51
C VAL A 591 16.10 -56.31 -5.62
N GLN A 592 16.72 -56.44 -6.80
CA GLN A 592 17.86 -57.35 -6.99
C GLN A 592 19.09 -56.90 -6.18
N ALA A 593 19.34 -55.59 -6.09
CA ALA A 593 20.50 -55.05 -5.39
C ALA A 593 20.36 -55.07 -3.86
N LEU A 594 19.16 -54.77 -3.35
CA LEU A 594 18.90 -54.56 -1.93
C LEU A 594 18.18 -55.73 -1.24
N GLY A 595 17.58 -56.67 -1.98
CA GLY A 595 16.81 -57.77 -1.42
C GLY A 595 15.63 -57.28 -0.58
N GLU A 596 15.49 -57.81 0.64
CA GLU A 596 14.43 -57.42 1.58
C GLU A 596 14.49 -55.92 1.96
N ASN A 597 15.70 -55.33 1.94
CA ASN A 597 15.89 -53.89 2.22
C ASN A 597 15.38 -52.98 1.10
N ALA A 598 15.01 -53.52 -0.07
CA ALA A 598 14.39 -52.73 -1.12
C ALA A 598 13.09 -52.06 -0.68
N ALA A 599 12.34 -52.67 0.25
CA ALA A 599 11.14 -52.08 0.81
C ALA A 599 11.45 -50.75 1.51
N ARG A 600 12.62 -50.63 2.13
CA ARG A 600 13.08 -49.40 2.77
C ARG A 600 13.36 -48.30 1.75
N PHE A 601 14.04 -48.62 0.65
CA PHE A 601 14.26 -47.68 -0.46
C PHE A 601 12.93 -47.10 -0.97
N PHE A 602 11.92 -47.94 -1.21
CA PHE A 602 10.60 -47.46 -1.65
C PHE A 602 9.79 -46.73 -0.56
N GLN A 603 10.19 -46.80 0.71
CA GLN A 603 9.61 -45.97 1.78
C GLN A 603 10.28 -44.60 1.86
N GLU A 604 11.56 -44.50 1.50
CA GLU A 604 12.33 -43.26 1.57
C GLU A 604 12.08 -42.33 0.38
N ILE A 605 11.93 -42.88 -0.83
CA ILE A 605 11.74 -42.06 -2.03
C ILE A 605 10.43 -41.24 -1.96
N LYS A 606 10.50 -39.97 -2.34
CA LYS A 606 9.36 -39.04 -2.31
C LYS A 606 8.61 -39.03 -3.65
N SER A 607 8.12 -40.20 -4.08
CA SER A 607 7.38 -40.31 -5.35
C SER A 607 5.93 -39.84 -5.21
N ASN A 608 5.42 -39.20 -6.28
CA ASN A 608 4.01 -38.85 -6.42
C ASN A 608 3.16 -39.98 -7.05
N ASP A 609 3.75 -41.14 -7.32
CA ASP A 609 3.09 -42.30 -7.92
C ASP A 609 2.95 -43.45 -6.91
N PRO A 610 1.81 -43.54 -6.19
CA PRO A 610 1.59 -44.59 -5.19
C PRO A 610 1.57 -45.99 -5.80
N VAL A 611 1.22 -46.13 -7.09
CA VAL A 611 1.21 -47.44 -7.78
C VAL A 611 2.64 -47.96 -7.93
N THR A 612 3.57 -47.08 -8.28
CA THR A 612 4.99 -47.45 -8.40
C THR A 612 5.59 -47.80 -7.03
N LEU A 613 5.28 -47.02 -5.98
CA LEU A 613 5.74 -47.30 -4.62
C LEU A 613 5.24 -48.65 -4.12
N MET A 614 3.94 -48.92 -4.23
CA MET A 614 3.39 -50.21 -3.83
C MET A 614 3.92 -51.36 -4.68
N SER A 615 4.11 -51.15 -5.99
CA SER A 615 4.69 -52.18 -6.87
C SER A 615 6.11 -52.54 -6.43
N GLY A 616 6.94 -51.54 -6.11
CA GLY A 616 8.29 -51.75 -5.58
C GLY A 616 8.29 -52.45 -4.22
N GLN A 617 7.40 -52.04 -3.31
CA GLN A 617 7.26 -52.69 -2.01
C GLN A 617 6.71 -54.12 -2.08
N LEU A 618 5.79 -54.39 -3.01
CA LEU A 618 5.27 -55.73 -3.28
C LEU A 618 6.39 -56.64 -3.78
N LEU A 619 7.17 -56.15 -4.76
CA LEU A 619 8.34 -56.83 -5.29
C LEU A 619 9.38 -57.14 -4.20
N ALA A 620 9.68 -56.16 -3.34
CA ALA A 620 10.62 -56.32 -2.23
C ALA A 620 10.20 -57.42 -1.24
N ARG A 621 8.89 -57.70 -1.12
CA ARG A 621 8.33 -58.76 -0.28
C ARG A 621 8.19 -60.11 -1.02
N GLY A 622 8.81 -60.25 -2.19
CA GLY A 622 8.76 -61.48 -2.99
C GLY A 622 7.50 -61.62 -3.87
N GLY A 623 6.76 -60.53 -4.08
CA GLY A 623 5.64 -60.49 -5.00
C GLY A 623 6.04 -60.67 -6.46
N ASP A 624 5.07 -61.08 -7.30
CA ASP A 624 5.30 -61.32 -8.72
C ASP A 624 5.57 -60.00 -9.47
N PRO A 625 6.73 -59.85 -10.15
CA PRO A 625 7.03 -58.66 -10.97
C PRO A 625 6.01 -58.37 -12.06
N ALA A 626 5.31 -59.40 -12.56
CA ALA A 626 4.28 -59.21 -13.57
C ALA A 626 3.10 -58.39 -13.02
N VAL A 627 2.78 -58.50 -11.72
CA VAL A 627 1.69 -57.76 -11.09
C VAL A 627 2.00 -56.27 -11.03
N GLY A 628 3.23 -55.88 -10.67
CA GLY A 628 3.65 -54.47 -10.70
C GLY A 628 3.59 -53.88 -12.12
N MET A 629 4.07 -54.62 -13.12
CA MET A 629 3.97 -54.23 -14.53
C MET A 629 2.52 -54.09 -15.02
N GLU A 630 1.66 -55.04 -14.63
CA GLU A 630 0.22 -55.04 -14.92
C GLU A 630 -0.43 -53.79 -14.32
N ALA A 631 -0.13 -53.46 -13.06
CA ALA A 631 -0.62 -52.27 -12.39
C ALA A 631 -0.17 -50.99 -13.10
N MET A 632 1.13 -50.83 -13.40
CA MET A 632 1.62 -49.62 -14.07
C MET A 632 1.01 -49.42 -15.46
N ARG A 633 0.79 -50.50 -16.22
CA ARG A 633 0.08 -50.43 -17.53
C ARG A 633 -1.38 -50.04 -17.36
N GLY A 634 -2.07 -50.60 -16.38
CA GLY A 634 -3.47 -50.24 -16.10
C GLY A 634 -3.61 -48.81 -15.59
N GLN A 635 -2.63 -48.30 -14.83
CA GLN A 635 -2.57 -46.90 -14.44
C GLN A 635 -2.45 -45.99 -15.67
N ALA A 636 -1.58 -46.32 -16.64
CA ALA A 636 -1.50 -45.59 -17.90
C ALA A 636 -2.83 -45.60 -18.68
N MET A 637 -3.55 -46.74 -18.70
CA MET A 637 -4.88 -46.81 -19.33
C MET A 637 -5.91 -45.90 -18.64
N LEU A 638 -5.83 -45.74 -17.32
CA LEU A 638 -6.70 -44.80 -16.58
C LEU A 638 -6.36 -43.35 -16.91
N ASP A 639 -5.07 -43.02 -16.98
CA ASP A 639 -4.59 -41.67 -17.25
C ASP A 639 -4.91 -41.24 -18.70
N GLU A 640 -4.87 -42.17 -19.66
CA GLU A 640 -5.31 -41.97 -21.04
C GLU A 640 -6.84 -41.98 -21.23
N GLY A 641 -7.60 -42.31 -20.17
CA GLY A 641 -9.06 -42.40 -20.21
C GLY A 641 -9.59 -43.59 -21.04
N LEU A 642 -8.76 -44.61 -21.29
CA LEU A 642 -9.15 -45.83 -22.01
C LEU A 642 -10.07 -46.74 -21.19
N VAL A 643 -10.03 -46.61 -19.87
CA VAL A 643 -10.84 -47.38 -18.91
C VAL A 643 -11.40 -46.44 -17.85
N GLN A 644 -12.62 -46.71 -17.38
CA GLN A 644 -13.25 -45.95 -16.29
C GLN A 644 -13.11 -46.70 -14.97
N LYS A 645 -12.89 -45.97 -13.88
CA LYS A 645 -12.85 -46.53 -12.52
C LYS A 645 -14.23 -47.09 -12.13
N PRO A 646 -14.32 -48.17 -11.33
CA PRO A 646 -15.60 -48.68 -10.85
C PRO A 646 -16.35 -47.64 -10.02
N SER A 647 -17.66 -47.53 -10.20
CA SER A 647 -18.46 -46.51 -9.50
C SER A 647 -18.99 -46.99 -8.14
N GLN A 648 -19.08 -48.31 -7.92
CA GLN A 648 -19.64 -48.91 -6.70
C GLN A 648 -18.57 -49.52 -5.77
N ALA A 649 -17.31 -49.55 -6.20
CA ALA A 649 -16.20 -50.21 -5.53
C ALA A 649 -15.13 -49.18 -5.12
N THR A 650 -15.50 -48.28 -4.20
CA THR A 650 -14.68 -47.12 -3.82
C THR A 650 -13.90 -47.28 -2.51
N SER A 651 -14.10 -48.38 -1.77
CA SER A 651 -13.36 -48.70 -0.55
C SER A 651 -13.20 -50.21 -0.39
N ILE A 652 -12.19 -50.64 0.37
CA ILE A 652 -11.93 -52.08 0.55
C ILE A 652 -13.14 -52.74 1.24
N ALA A 653 -13.73 -52.10 2.25
CA ALA A 653 -14.91 -52.63 2.94
C ALA A 653 -16.15 -52.79 2.03
N ALA A 654 -16.33 -51.92 1.04
CA ALA A 654 -17.43 -52.03 0.07
C ALA A 654 -17.19 -53.16 -0.96
N ILE A 655 -15.93 -53.49 -1.22
CA ILE A 655 -15.49 -54.50 -2.19
C ILE A 655 -15.45 -55.89 -1.55
N SER A 656 -14.78 -55.99 -0.40
CA SER A 656 -14.49 -57.21 0.33
C SER A 656 -14.44 -56.93 1.85
N PRO A 657 -15.55 -57.21 2.58
CA PRO A 657 -15.60 -57.11 4.03
C PRO A 657 -14.53 -57.94 4.73
N ASP A 658 -14.23 -59.12 4.19
CA ASP A 658 -13.22 -60.04 4.74
C ASP A 658 -11.81 -59.45 4.64
N THR A 659 -11.48 -58.83 3.50
CA THR A 659 -10.21 -58.11 3.33
C THR A 659 -10.12 -56.92 4.26
N ALA A 660 -11.20 -56.15 4.41
CA ALA A 660 -11.24 -55.04 5.36
C ALA A 660 -11.05 -55.51 6.81
N SER A 661 -11.65 -56.65 7.18
CA SER A 661 -11.47 -57.28 8.49
C SER A 661 -10.02 -57.69 8.71
N ALA A 662 -9.40 -58.38 7.74
CA ALA A 662 -8.01 -58.82 7.84
C ALA A 662 -7.04 -57.63 7.98
N LEU A 663 -7.24 -56.56 7.21
CA LEU A 663 -6.41 -55.35 7.30
C LEU A 663 -6.64 -54.58 8.60
N GLY A 664 -7.88 -54.53 9.10
CA GLY A 664 -8.22 -53.86 10.35
C GLY A 664 -7.56 -54.47 11.59
N GLN A 665 -7.13 -55.73 11.51
CA GLN A 665 -6.42 -56.43 12.60
C GLN A 665 -4.93 -56.04 12.70
N ILE A 666 -4.40 -55.33 11.71
CA ILE A 666 -2.97 -55.03 11.60
C ILE A 666 -2.77 -53.52 11.61
N PRO A 667 -2.45 -52.92 12.78
CA PRO A 667 -2.23 -51.48 12.88
C PRO A 667 -1.08 -51.02 11.95
N GLY A 668 -1.40 -50.24 10.92
CA GLY A 668 -0.42 -49.58 10.06
C GLY A 668 0.33 -50.48 9.04
N ALA A 669 -0.17 -51.69 8.73
CA ALA A 669 0.69 -52.71 8.12
C ALA A 669 0.71 -52.83 6.60
N VAL A 670 -0.14 -52.14 5.84
CA VAL A 670 -0.13 -52.25 4.36
C VAL A 670 -0.49 -50.92 3.69
N GLY A 671 0.47 -50.02 3.55
CA GLY A 671 0.22 -48.68 2.98
C GLY A 671 -0.94 -47.96 3.68
N SER A 672 -1.39 -46.84 3.14
CA SER A 672 -2.74 -46.35 3.45
C SER A 672 -3.77 -47.16 2.66
N GLU A 673 -5.02 -47.30 3.14
CA GLU A 673 -6.11 -47.89 2.35
C GLU A 673 -6.20 -47.24 0.95
N ALA A 674 -5.89 -45.95 0.87
CA ALA A 674 -5.82 -45.21 -0.38
C ALA A 674 -4.74 -45.73 -1.33
N ASP A 675 -3.57 -46.12 -0.84
CA ASP A 675 -2.49 -46.68 -1.66
C ASP A 675 -2.89 -48.05 -2.21
N VAL A 676 -3.43 -48.92 -1.34
CA VAL A 676 -3.92 -50.26 -1.74
C VAL A 676 -5.00 -50.12 -2.81
N MET A 677 -5.94 -49.20 -2.61
CA MET A 677 -6.98 -48.91 -3.58
C MET A 677 -6.43 -48.31 -4.88
N ALA A 678 -5.37 -47.50 -4.83
CA ALA A 678 -4.72 -46.97 -6.03
C ALA A 678 -4.11 -48.10 -6.87
N MET A 679 -3.33 -48.98 -6.26
CA MET A 679 -2.76 -50.15 -6.96
C MET A 679 -3.84 -51.11 -7.46
N ALA A 680 -4.87 -51.39 -6.65
CA ALA A 680 -5.99 -52.25 -7.05
C ALA A 680 -6.77 -51.64 -8.22
N THR A 681 -7.01 -50.34 -8.23
CA THR A 681 -7.68 -49.65 -9.35
C THR A 681 -6.86 -49.74 -10.63
N ALA A 682 -5.52 -49.63 -10.51
CA ALA A 682 -4.62 -49.80 -11.64
C ALA A 682 -4.63 -51.24 -12.18
N LEU A 683 -4.58 -52.26 -11.31
CA LEU A 683 -4.71 -53.67 -11.68
C LEU A 683 -6.07 -54.00 -12.31
N TYR A 684 -7.15 -53.43 -11.78
CA TYR A 684 -8.48 -53.52 -12.36
C TYR A 684 -8.47 -52.98 -13.79
N ALA A 685 -7.89 -51.80 -14.01
CA ALA A 685 -7.90 -51.14 -15.31
C ALA A 685 -7.18 -51.94 -16.39
N ALA A 686 -6.11 -52.66 -16.02
CA ALA A 686 -5.39 -53.54 -16.94
C ALA A 686 -6.28 -54.65 -17.55
N ASN A 687 -7.34 -55.06 -16.84
CA ASN A 687 -8.23 -56.14 -17.24
C ASN A 687 -9.67 -55.70 -17.57
N ALA A 688 -10.02 -54.43 -17.32
CA ALA A 688 -11.39 -53.94 -17.39
C ALA A 688 -11.76 -53.25 -18.72
N ARG A 689 -10.97 -53.44 -19.78
CA ARG A 689 -11.27 -52.81 -21.08
C ARG A 689 -12.60 -53.30 -21.64
N GLY A 690 -13.56 -52.37 -21.80
CA GLY A 690 -14.91 -52.66 -22.30
C GLY A 690 -15.87 -53.22 -21.24
N VAL A 691 -15.47 -53.25 -19.97
CA VAL A 691 -16.35 -53.62 -18.86
C VAL A 691 -17.16 -52.41 -18.42
N ASP A 692 -18.46 -52.60 -18.17
CA ASP A 692 -19.32 -51.56 -17.59
C ASP A 692 -18.90 -51.29 -16.12
N PRO A 693 -18.52 -50.05 -15.75
CA PRO A 693 -18.08 -49.70 -14.39
C PRO A 693 -19.11 -49.93 -13.28
N THR A 694 -20.38 -50.11 -13.65
CA THR A 694 -21.50 -50.35 -12.73
C THR A 694 -21.89 -51.82 -12.61
N SER A 695 -21.26 -52.70 -13.40
CA SER A 695 -21.62 -54.12 -13.47
C SER A 695 -21.05 -54.96 -12.32
N ASP A 696 -21.68 -56.10 -12.04
CA ASP A 696 -21.15 -57.11 -11.11
C ASP A 696 -19.78 -57.63 -11.55
N GLN A 697 -19.53 -57.70 -12.86
CA GLN A 697 -18.22 -58.06 -13.41
C GLN A 697 -17.13 -57.07 -12.97
N ALA A 698 -17.42 -55.76 -12.95
CA ALA A 698 -16.47 -54.77 -12.46
C ALA A 698 -16.16 -54.95 -10.98
N LYS A 699 -17.17 -55.33 -10.18
CA LYS A 699 -16.98 -55.64 -8.75
C LYS A 699 -16.08 -56.86 -8.56
N THR A 700 -16.32 -57.96 -9.27
CA THR A 700 -15.47 -59.17 -9.20
C THR A 700 -14.02 -58.88 -9.59
N LEU A 701 -13.79 -58.18 -10.70
CA LEU A 701 -12.44 -57.79 -11.13
C LEU A 701 -11.74 -56.91 -10.09
N MET A 702 -12.47 -56.00 -9.45
CA MET A 702 -11.89 -55.16 -8.40
C MET A 702 -11.57 -55.98 -7.13
N THR A 703 -12.39 -56.96 -6.74
CA THR A 703 -12.09 -57.87 -5.62
C THR A 703 -10.79 -58.65 -5.88
N GLU A 704 -10.63 -59.19 -7.09
CA GLU A 704 -9.39 -59.87 -7.50
C GLU A 704 -8.19 -58.91 -7.50
N ALA A 705 -8.38 -57.69 -8.00
CA ALA A 705 -7.34 -56.67 -8.05
C ALA A 705 -6.87 -56.20 -6.66
N VAL A 706 -7.81 -56.06 -5.71
CA VAL A 706 -7.48 -55.76 -4.30
C VAL A 706 -6.63 -56.89 -3.72
N ASN A 707 -7.03 -58.15 -3.92
CA ASN A 707 -6.26 -59.27 -3.39
C ASN A 707 -4.86 -59.37 -4.03
N LYS A 708 -4.74 -59.16 -5.35
CA LYS A 708 -3.45 -59.07 -6.05
C LYS A 708 -2.57 -57.94 -5.53
N ALA A 709 -3.14 -56.75 -5.27
CA ALA A 709 -2.41 -55.62 -4.71
C ALA A 709 -1.82 -55.93 -3.32
N LEU A 710 -2.47 -56.81 -2.56
CA LEU A 710 -2.01 -57.33 -1.26
C LEU A 710 -1.05 -58.52 -1.38
N GLY A 711 -0.62 -58.87 -2.60
CA GLY A 711 0.32 -59.97 -2.86
C GLY A 711 -0.32 -61.32 -3.20
N GLY A 712 -1.63 -61.34 -3.42
CA GLY A 712 -2.36 -62.52 -3.90
C GLY A 712 -1.90 -62.97 -5.28
N SER A 713 -1.67 -64.27 -5.43
CA SER A 713 -1.27 -64.94 -6.67
C SER A 713 -1.74 -66.40 -6.64
N THR A 714 -1.34 -67.17 -7.64
CA THR A 714 -1.57 -68.62 -7.72
C THR A 714 -0.25 -69.32 -7.99
N ASN A 715 0.04 -70.37 -7.23
CA ASN A 715 1.24 -71.17 -7.47
C ASN A 715 1.12 -72.02 -8.76
N ARG A 716 2.19 -72.75 -9.13
CA ARG A 716 2.20 -73.62 -10.33
C ARG A 716 1.16 -74.75 -10.31
N LYS A 717 0.62 -75.10 -9.15
CA LYS A 717 -0.44 -76.12 -8.99
C LYS A 717 -1.84 -75.52 -9.11
N GLY A 718 -1.97 -74.20 -9.25
CA GLY A 718 -3.24 -73.47 -9.28
C GLY A 718 -3.82 -73.20 -7.89
N GLU A 719 -3.04 -73.40 -6.81
CA GLU A 719 -3.48 -73.09 -5.45
C GLU A 719 -3.25 -71.60 -5.14
N PRO A 720 -4.17 -70.92 -4.43
CA PRO A 720 -4.02 -69.53 -4.05
C PRO A 720 -2.84 -69.35 -3.08
N THR A 721 -2.08 -68.27 -3.27
CA THR A 721 -0.95 -67.89 -2.42
C THR A 721 -0.90 -66.38 -2.20
N GLY A 722 -0.38 -65.92 -1.05
CA GLY A 722 -0.33 -64.51 -0.66
C GLY A 722 -1.70 -63.81 -0.59
N GLY A 723 -1.69 -62.51 -0.29
CA GLY A 723 -2.91 -61.73 -0.15
C GLY A 723 -3.79 -62.21 1.01
N VAL A 724 -5.06 -61.81 1.02
CA VAL A 724 -6.02 -62.27 2.02
C VAL A 724 -6.58 -63.62 1.61
N GLN A 725 -6.43 -64.60 2.49
CA GLN A 725 -6.95 -65.96 2.35
C GLN A 725 -7.63 -66.41 3.63
N GLU A 726 -8.49 -67.42 3.54
CA GLU A 726 -9.12 -68.03 4.71
C GLU A 726 -8.14 -69.02 5.37
N VAL A 727 -7.89 -68.82 6.67
CA VAL A 727 -7.08 -69.70 7.51
C VAL A 727 -7.81 -69.87 8.85
N GLY A 728 -8.09 -71.11 9.26
CA GLY A 728 -8.86 -71.41 10.47
C GLY A 728 -10.30 -70.88 10.45
N GLY A 729 -10.90 -70.70 9.26
CA GLY A 729 -12.23 -70.12 9.11
C GLY A 729 -12.28 -68.58 9.21
N PHE A 730 -11.12 -67.92 9.28
CA PHE A 730 -11.02 -66.46 9.36
C PHE A 730 -10.13 -65.89 8.24
N PRO A 731 -10.41 -64.68 7.73
CA PRO A 731 -9.56 -64.05 6.74
C PRO A 731 -8.24 -63.58 7.37
N ALA A 732 -7.12 -64.01 6.79
CA ALA A 732 -5.77 -63.65 7.21
C ALA A 732 -4.97 -63.11 6.01
N LEU A 733 -4.23 -62.03 6.22
CA LEU A 733 -3.29 -61.51 5.22
C LEU A 733 -2.00 -62.34 5.25
N LEU A 734 -1.62 -62.89 4.10
CA LEU A 734 -0.44 -63.74 3.92
C LEU A 734 0.61 -63.07 3.02
N PRO A 735 1.92 -63.26 3.28
CA PRO A 735 2.97 -62.76 2.42
C PRO A 735 2.93 -63.43 1.04
N PRO A 736 3.45 -62.78 -0.01
CA PRO A 736 3.51 -63.34 -1.35
C PRO A 736 4.10 -64.76 -1.37
N GLY A 737 3.43 -65.68 -2.06
CA GLY A 737 3.88 -67.07 -2.22
C GLY A 737 3.47 -68.03 -1.10
N MET A 738 2.96 -67.56 0.05
CA MET A 738 2.47 -68.42 1.14
C MET A 738 1.05 -68.92 0.86
N SER A 739 0.82 -70.23 1.00
CA SER A 739 -0.52 -70.83 0.84
C SER A 739 -1.28 -70.84 2.16
N GLY A 740 -2.51 -70.31 2.15
CA GLY A 740 -3.39 -70.36 3.32
C GLY A 740 -3.83 -71.78 3.65
N THR A 741 -4.06 -72.63 2.65
CA THR A 741 -4.36 -74.05 2.84
C THR A 741 -3.21 -74.78 3.54
N ALA A 742 -1.97 -74.58 3.07
CA ALA A 742 -0.81 -75.19 3.70
C ALA A 742 -0.59 -74.69 5.13
N LEU A 743 -0.82 -73.40 5.38
CA LEU A 743 -0.75 -72.84 6.74
C LEU A 743 -1.83 -73.45 7.65
N ASN A 744 -3.05 -73.58 7.14
CA ASN A 744 -4.15 -74.19 7.88
C ASN A 744 -3.84 -75.64 8.25
N GLU A 745 -3.36 -76.44 7.29
CA GLU A 745 -2.92 -77.82 7.52
C GLU A 745 -1.77 -77.91 8.53
N ALA A 746 -0.80 -76.98 8.46
CA ALA A 746 0.34 -76.95 9.38
C ALA A 746 -0.09 -76.61 10.82
N VAL A 747 -1.00 -75.64 10.99
CA VAL A 747 -1.56 -75.26 12.29
C VAL A 747 -2.41 -76.40 12.86
N GLU A 748 -3.26 -77.03 12.05
CA GLU A 748 -4.01 -78.23 12.45
C GLU A 748 -3.09 -79.42 12.78
N GLY A 749 -1.99 -79.58 12.05
CA GLY A 749 -0.97 -80.60 12.29
C GLY A 749 -0.24 -80.41 13.62
N ALA A 750 0.13 -79.17 13.94
CA ALA A 750 0.73 -78.78 15.22
C ALA A 750 -0.21 -78.99 16.42
N MET A 751 -1.48 -79.31 16.15
CA MET A 751 -2.53 -79.58 17.12
C MET A 751 -2.83 -81.07 17.34
N ARG A 752 -2.26 -82.01 16.58
CA ARG A 752 -2.64 -83.43 16.63
C ARG A 752 -1.93 -84.27 17.73
N PHE A 753 -2.72 -84.58 18.77
CA PHE A 753 -2.80 -85.77 19.65
C PHE A 753 -1.58 -86.68 19.96
N TRP A 754 -1.31 -86.86 21.26
CA TRP A 754 -0.81 -88.12 21.82
C TRP A 754 -2.01 -89.04 22.18
N THR A 755 -2.50 -89.86 21.23
CA THR A 755 -3.47 -90.97 21.37
C THR A 755 -4.98 -90.67 21.60
N PRO A 756 -5.91 -91.59 21.24
CA PRO A 756 -7.37 -91.35 21.16
C PRO A 756 -8.14 -91.14 22.48
N LEU A 757 -7.46 -91.14 23.64
CA LEU A 757 -8.09 -91.11 24.97
C LEU A 757 -7.42 -90.14 25.98
N GLY A 758 -6.45 -89.32 25.55
CA GLY A 758 -5.78 -88.33 26.41
C GLY A 758 -6.39 -86.93 26.35
N PRO A 759 -6.19 -86.07 27.38
CA PRO A 759 -6.55 -84.66 27.31
C PRO A 759 -5.77 -83.93 26.19
N ILE A 760 -6.42 -82.94 25.59
CA ILE A 760 -5.90 -82.16 24.46
C ILE A 760 -4.68 -81.35 24.96
N ALA A 761 -3.50 -81.60 24.39
CA ALA A 761 -2.30 -80.79 24.60
C ALA A 761 -1.62 -80.54 23.25
N ALA A 762 -1.25 -79.28 22.99
CA ALA A 762 -0.53 -78.87 21.79
C ALA A 762 0.81 -79.61 21.68
N ASP A 763 1.23 -79.99 20.48
CA ASP A 763 2.58 -80.52 20.26
C ASP A 763 3.58 -79.36 20.35
N GLY A 764 4.13 -79.14 21.55
CA GLY A 764 5.14 -78.11 21.77
C GLY A 764 6.37 -78.25 20.86
N SER A 765 6.62 -79.43 20.27
CA SER A 765 7.76 -79.65 19.36
C SER A 765 7.54 -79.03 17.98
N ALA A 766 6.30 -78.98 17.46
CA ALA A 766 5.98 -78.34 16.19
C ALA A 766 6.08 -76.81 16.31
N TRP A 767 5.51 -76.25 17.36
CA TRP A 767 5.59 -74.81 17.65
C TRP A 767 7.02 -74.34 17.93
N ALA A 768 7.83 -75.16 18.61
CA ALA A 768 9.26 -74.87 18.81
C ALA A 768 10.05 -74.84 17.49
N LYS A 769 9.74 -75.73 16.53
CA LYS A 769 10.36 -75.69 15.19
C LYS A 769 9.97 -74.42 14.41
N ALA A 770 8.77 -73.91 14.65
CA ALA A 770 8.31 -72.62 14.15
C ALA A 770 8.87 -71.42 14.94
N GLY A 771 9.83 -71.62 15.84
CA GLY A 771 10.48 -70.54 16.59
C GLY A 771 9.63 -69.93 17.71
N ALA A 772 8.50 -70.55 18.09
CA ALA A 772 7.73 -70.13 19.25
C ALA A 772 8.46 -70.44 20.56
N LEU A 773 8.26 -69.61 21.58
CA LEU A 773 8.91 -69.73 22.90
C LEU A 773 8.32 -70.84 23.81
N GLY A 774 7.30 -71.55 23.35
CA GLY A 774 6.60 -72.60 24.10
C GLY A 774 5.35 -73.07 23.37
N ALA A 775 4.51 -73.89 24.03
CA ALA A 775 3.17 -74.19 23.54
C ALA A 775 2.22 -72.99 23.78
N PRO A 776 1.18 -72.79 22.96
CA PRO A 776 0.21 -71.71 23.17
C PRO A 776 -0.72 -72.02 24.35
N MET A 777 -0.73 -71.11 25.32
CA MET A 777 -1.49 -71.20 26.56
C MET A 777 -2.50 -70.06 26.67
N LEU A 778 -3.70 -70.36 27.14
CA LEU A 778 -4.74 -69.38 27.42
C LEU A 778 -5.19 -69.55 28.87
N GLU A 779 -5.12 -68.49 29.67
CA GLU A 779 -5.49 -68.51 31.10
C GLU A 779 -4.80 -69.64 31.91
N GLY A 780 -3.52 -69.93 31.59
CA GLY A 780 -2.72 -70.94 32.30
C GLY A 780 -3.02 -72.40 31.93
N ARG A 781 -3.89 -72.64 30.92
CA ARG A 781 -4.15 -73.99 30.36
C ARG A 781 -3.77 -74.04 28.87
N PRO A 782 -3.42 -75.22 28.33
CA PRO A 782 -3.27 -75.38 26.89
C PRO A 782 -4.58 -75.04 26.17
N LEU A 783 -4.46 -74.48 24.97
CA LEU A 783 -5.61 -74.28 24.08
C LEU A 783 -6.25 -75.63 23.73
N SER A 784 -7.57 -75.72 23.91
CA SER A 784 -8.39 -76.89 23.56
C SER A 784 -8.77 -76.88 22.08
N ALA A 785 -9.27 -78.00 21.55
CA ALA A 785 -9.76 -78.07 20.18
C ALA A 785 -10.86 -77.02 19.90
N THR A 786 -11.76 -76.80 20.85
CA THR A 786 -12.82 -75.78 20.75
C THR A 786 -12.30 -74.36 20.85
N ASP A 787 -11.17 -74.11 21.54
CA ASP A 787 -10.54 -72.79 21.52
C ASP A 787 -9.91 -72.52 20.14
N PHE A 788 -9.33 -73.55 19.50
CA PHE A 788 -8.70 -73.44 18.19
C PHE A 788 -9.67 -73.15 17.05
N ASP A 789 -10.91 -73.63 17.12
CA ASP A 789 -11.97 -73.25 16.17
C ASP A 789 -12.27 -71.72 16.18
N LEU A 790 -11.79 -71.00 17.19
CA LEU A 790 -11.96 -69.55 17.36
C LEU A 790 -10.65 -68.77 17.16
N VAL A 791 -9.57 -69.45 16.78
CA VAL A 791 -8.25 -68.84 16.61
C VAL A 791 -8.15 -68.13 15.27
N GLN A 792 -7.84 -66.85 15.35
CA GLN A 792 -7.45 -65.97 14.25
C GLN A 792 -5.93 -65.89 14.21
N ILE A 793 -5.37 -65.99 13.00
CA ILE A 793 -3.94 -65.83 12.77
C ILE A 793 -3.70 -64.43 12.24
N VAL A 794 -3.01 -63.60 13.02
CA VAL A 794 -2.81 -62.18 12.72
C VAL A 794 -1.33 -61.91 12.46
N PRO A 795 -0.96 -61.27 11.33
CA PRO A 795 0.44 -61.00 11.03
C PRO A 795 1.01 -59.96 12.00
N VAL A 796 2.28 -60.15 12.37
CA VAL A 796 3.08 -59.22 13.16
C VAL A 796 4.10 -58.51 12.27
N GLY A 797 4.68 -59.23 11.30
CA GLY A 797 5.61 -58.70 10.32
C GLY A 797 6.43 -59.83 9.67
N GLY A 798 6.73 -59.70 8.38
CA GLY A 798 7.39 -60.77 7.61
C GLY A 798 6.59 -62.08 7.67
N ASP A 799 7.27 -63.17 8.03
CA ASP A 799 6.66 -64.50 8.21
C ASP A 799 6.15 -64.74 9.66
N MET A 800 6.21 -63.73 10.54
CA MET A 800 5.82 -63.85 11.94
C MET A 800 4.34 -63.52 12.16
N TYR A 801 3.65 -64.41 12.87
CA TYR A 801 2.23 -64.30 13.19
C TYR A 801 1.98 -64.50 14.68
N ARG A 802 0.90 -63.88 15.16
CA ARG A 802 0.35 -64.13 16.49
C ARG A 802 -1.00 -64.84 16.38
N LEU A 803 -1.33 -65.56 17.44
CA LEU A 803 -2.67 -66.13 17.62
C LEU A 803 -3.53 -65.16 18.42
N GLN A 804 -4.81 -65.08 18.06
CA GLN A 804 -5.79 -64.25 18.75
C GLN A 804 -7.14 -64.97 18.75
N LEU A 805 -7.88 -64.93 19.84
CA LEU A 805 -9.24 -65.48 19.91
C LEU A 805 -10.25 -64.36 20.11
N SER A 806 -11.40 -64.46 19.45
CA SER A 806 -12.53 -63.55 19.70
C SER A 806 -13.67 -64.34 20.35
N VAL A 807 -13.91 -64.08 21.64
CA VAL A 807 -14.95 -64.76 22.42
C VAL A 807 -15.90 -63.71 22.99
N ASN A 808 -17.18 -63.75 22.61
CA ASN A 808 -18.21 -62.80 23.06
C ASN A 808 -17.83 -61.31 22.87
N GLY A 809 -17.08 -60.98 21.82
CA GLY A 809 -16.60 -59.62 21.55
C GLY A 809 -15.39 -59.18 22.39
N GLN A 810 -14.84 -60.06 23.24
CA GLN A 810 -13.54 -59.85 23.87
C GLN A 810 -12.45 -60.54 23.06
N VAL A 811 -11.33 -59.82 22.89
CA VAL A 811 -10.11 -60.34 22.30
C VAL A 811 -9.29 -60.97 23.41
N LEU A 812 -8.98 -62.26 23.26
CA LEU A 812 -8.08 -63.01 24.13
C LEU A 812 -6.82 -63.36 23.36
N GLU A 813 -5.66 -63.10 23.96
CA GLU A 813 -4.36 -63.43 23.35
C GLU A 813 -3.75 -64.61 24.08
N PRO A 814 -3.39 -65.70 23.39
CA PRO A 814 -2.57 -66.75 23.96
C PRO A 814 -1.15 -66.26 24.24
N HIS A 815 -0.50 -66.91 25.20
CA HIS A 815 0.86 -66.64 25.64
C HIS A 815 1.70 -67.91 25.49
N PRO A 816 3.04 -67.80 25.36
CA PRO A 816 3.91 -68.96 25.42
C PRO A 816 3.89 -69.59 26.82
N GLU A 817 3.95 -70.92 26.90
CA GLU A 817 4.11 -71.65 28.15
C GLU A 817 5.30 -71.11 28.97
N GLY A 818 5.03 -70.62 30.19
CA GLY A 818 6.04 -70.06 31.10
C GLY A 818 6.36 -68.57 30.88
N ALA A 819 5.66 -67.87 29.97
CA ALA A 819 5.88 -66.45 29.66
C ALA A 819 4.57 -65.66 29.48
N ASP A 820 3.75 -65.59 30.54
CA ASP A 820 2.39 -65.00 30.53
C ASP A 820 2.33 -63.49 30.15
N ASN A 821 3.46 -62.78 30.06
CA ASN A 821 3.51 -61.35 29.70
C ASN A 821 3.86 -61.11 28.22
N LEU A 822 4.04 -62.16 27.42
CA LEU A 822 4.39 -62.05 26.02
C LEU A 822 3.28 -62.61 25.13
N PRO A 823 2.99 -61.96 23.99
CA PRO A 823 2.08 -62.54 23.00
C PRO A 823 2.70 -63.82 22.43
N PHE A 824 1.86 -64.81 22.13
CA PHE A 824 2.29 -66.00 21.41
C PHE A 824 2.55 -65.67 19.94
N ILE A 825 3.83 -65.70 19.53
CA ILE A 825 4.28 -65.44 18.16
C ILE A 825 5.02 -66.66 17.62
N PHE A 826 4.78 -66.99 16.35
CA PHE A 826 5.44 -68.07 15.62
C PHE A 826 5.76 -67.66 14.17
N ASP A 827 6.72 -68.34 13.55
CA ASP A 827 7.05 -68.21 12.13
C ASP A 827 6.17 -69.18 11.32
N ALA A 828 5.24 -68.63 10.54
CA ALA A 828 4.28 -69.41 9.76
C ALA A 828 4.95 -70.23 8.66
N LYS A 829 6.00 -69.69 8.03
CA LYS A 829 6.72 -70.39 6.97
C LYS A 829 7.46 -71.60 7.52
N ARG A 830 8.16 -71.44 8.65
CA ARG A 830 8.82 -72.57 9.34
C ARG A 830 7.82 -73.60 9.84
N LEU A 831 6.64 -73.17 10.28
CA LEU A 831 5.58 -74.10 10.68
C LEU A 831 5.12 -74.97 9.50
N ILE A 832 4.88 -74.36 8.34
CA ILE A 832 4.55 -75.08 7.10
C ILE A 832 5.68 -76.05 6.74
N GLU A 833 6.93 -75.59 6.72
CA GLU A 833 8.10 -76.43 6.41
C GLU A 833 8.26 -77.59 7.40
N ALA A 834 7.93 -77.41 8.68
CA ALA A 834 8.00 -78.45 9.69
C ALA A 834 6.86 -79.48 9.61
N SER A 835 5.76 -79.15 8.92
CA SER A 835 4.59 -80.01 8.73
C SER A 835 4.68 -80.90 7.49
N GLN A 836 5.53 -80.53 6.53
CA GLN A 836 5.85 -81.28 5.31
C GLN A 836 6.98 -82.28 5.55
#